data_AF-A0A6A3MYR9-F1
#
_entry.id   AF-A0A6A3MYR9-F1
#
_cell.length_a   1.000
_cell.length_b   1.000
_cell.length_c   1.000
_cell.angle_alpha   90.00
_cell.angle_beta   90.00
_cell.angle_gamma   90.00
#
_symmetry.space_group_name_H-M   'P 1'
#
loop_
_entity.id
_entity.type
_entity.pdbx_description
1 polymer ?
#
loop_
_entity_poly.entity_id
_entity_poly.type
_entity_poly.pdbx_seq_one_letter_code
_entity_poly.pdbx_strand_id
1 'polypeptide(L)'
;MGWGWRRRYDDYEKDDVDREEPDDSEVFCEGKWPFGGEGLPTDTPTPLGNGCQQINEMLARADNNAGEYSFGGQATTLPAVPGLHVDGLGLIPVPLTEEHATKLIAKCDKSPFGKKLDTMMDENVRKSWQMGPDQVEIKNPLWHDGLVRLTETIADRLGYKGVPMQCLLYKLLVYGEGGHFVKHQDTEKEDGMVATLVVQLPSVHEGGDLVVYRRGEETYRHDFGKKDGTAAYLPQFAVHYADAEHSLEQVTSGYRLVLVYSVCLPPTMRHLMRNHDQTLSEELAGVVNGMGQEDESFALLLSHEYTEKSVGELGSRALKGIDRARVQALEEANAVVSPAKRLQFFIAELEHDVSYYDDGGTWEENERAERINWYSTKGESISRSLRTKLKLNFLNPGLETFSGLWANRGNSTFEGYLGNSGATRNTTYSRYAVVAWPAAQGVENAFKYINVNAAVGALQAQRPVDADSLRRFMEVVCVKLSETPQDSNPWDHPKIVSVGFCRSMCELLVDAGDPALVRLFFSYFVNGLNQYEKKDDLVDGFTALAGRFDWNDIGQALLSFLDRTVESTGMSLFEPVHMASGANNSGLRMALRIADGLYAGAAQQALIRIAAEKAARLREEDLCKSSAIGLLWKWAIRCDDVDIFNIVANKFCNMKPTLLQPVIEAFSQHVGVIDASDNKFAVLASIAAKRIDWLNSKLQSMGQPFSWEMPDAHFPDNAQIQAFLRGPNVSMDTIGVRHFNGIGHARNYAAKWMREKQVNASFTLEPEGRGQNAFVVITKTRSWLSENQRKLVEYTAEVKHLQDRYGAETTGNARKRARVDQSHFIPTLISYLH
;
A
#
# COMPACT_ATOMS: atom_id res chain seq x y z
N MET A 1 23.24 -34.98 56.16
CA MET A 1 24.58 -34.40 56.39
C MET A 1 25.62 -35.32 55.76
N GLY A 2 26.43 -34.79 54.84
CA GLY A 2 27.72 -35.30 54.30
C GLY A 2 27.72 -36.69 53.65
N TRP A 3 28.48 -37.01 52.61
CA TRP A 3 29.80 -36.57 52.15
C TRP A 3 29.88 -36.93 50.64
N GLY A 4 30.52 -36.20 49.72
CA GLY A 4 31.94 -35.85 49.69
C GLY A 4 32.62 -36.56 48.50
N TRP A 5 33.01 -35.77 47.49
CA TRP A 5 33.63 -36.09 46.19
C TRP A 5 34.82 -37.06 46.18
N ARG A 6 35.03 -37.78 45.05
CA ARG A 6 36.36 -37.89 44.39
C ARG A 6 36.30 -38.42 42.94
N ARG A 7 36.85 -37.61 42.03
CA ARG A 7 37.22 -37.92 40.64
C ARG A 7 38.24 -39.06 40.57
N ARG A 8 38.21 -39.81 39.47
CA ARG A 8 39.40 -40.44 38.88
C ARG A 8 39.34 -40.16 37.37
N TYR A 9 40.21 -39.26 36.92
CA TYR A 9 40.60 -39.14 35.52
C TYR A 9 41.60 -40.28 35.27
N ASP A 10 41.32 -41.15 34.31
CA ASP A 10 42.34 -41.98 33.67
C ASP A 10 42.08 -41.93 32.16
N ASP A 11 43.17 -41.64 31.46
CA ASP A 11 43.37 -41.42 30.04
C ASP A 11 42.61 -42.37 29.11
N TYR A 12 41.79 -41.77 28.24
CA TYR A 12 41.73 -42.18 26.85
C TYR A 12 42.10 -40.95 26.03
N GLU A 13 43.32 -40.95 25.50
CA GLU A 13 43.68 -40.21 24.29
C GLU A 13 42.62 -40.57 23.22
N LYS A 14 41.60 -39.73 23.11
CA LYS A 14 40.78 -39.64 21.93
C LYS A 14 41.27 -38.36 21.29
N ASP A 15 41.96 -38.51 20.18
CA ASP A 15 42.40 -37.42 19.34
C ASP A 15 41.31 -36.35 19.30
N ASP A 16 41.60 -35.17 19.88
CA ASP A 16 40.85 -33.93 19.69
C ASP A 16 40.98 -33.59 18.20
N VAL A 17 40.22 -34.29 17.36
CA VAL A 17 39.76 -33.69 16.12
C VAL A 17 38.70 -32.72 16.59
N ASP A 18 39.10 -31.47 16.87
CA ASP A 18 38.22 -30.31 16.81
C ASP A 18 37.56 -30.37 15.42
N ARG A 19 36.43 -31.07 15.32
CA ARG A 19 35.62 -31.10 14.10
C ARG A 19 34.78 -29.85 14.17
N GLU A 20 35.23 -28.87 13.41
CA GLU A 20 34.69 -27.52 13.30
C GLU A 20 33.17 -27.57 13.10
N GLU A 21 32.48 -26.58 13.66
CA GLU A 21 31.05 -26.38 13.40
C GLU A 21 30.80 -26.35 11.89
N PRO A 22 29.66 -26.88 11.40
CA PRO A 22 29.38 -26.90 9.96
C PRO A 22 29.46 -25.48 9.38
N ASP A 23 30.37 -25.28 8.44
CA ASP A 23 30.53 -24.01 7.73
C ASP A 23 29.65 -23.97 6.48
N ASP A 24 29.54 -22.79 5.84
CA ASP A 24 28.71 -22.64 4.63
C ASP A 24 29.17 -23.54 3.47
N SER A 25 30.42 -24.05 3.50
CA SER A 25 30.90 -24.99 2.50
C SER A 25 30.35 -26.39 2.76
N GLU A 26 30.31 -26.85 4.01
CA GLU A 26 29.74 -28.15 4.40
C GLU A 26 28.23 -28.25 4.14
N VAL A 27 27.48 -27.15 4.33
CA VAL A 27 26.01 -27.09 4.11
C VAL A 27 25.61 -27.41 2.65
N PHE A 28 26.48 -27.08 1.69
CA PHE A 28 26.26 -27.30 0.25
C PHE A 28 27.26 -28.30 -0.38
N CYS A 29 28.08 -28.98 0.42
CA CYS A 29 29.12 -29.92 -0.02
C CYS A 29 28.58 -31.12 -0.83
N GLU A 30 27.31 -31.47 -0.68
CA GLU A 30 26.66 -32.54 -1.46
C GLU A 30 26.29 -32.13 -2.90
N GLY A 31 26.59 -30.89 -3.29
CA GLY A 31 26.28 -30.37 -4.63
C GLY A 31 24.79 -30.14 -4.88
N LYS A 32 23.97 -30.12 -3.81
CA LYS A 32 22.54 -29.77 -3.83
C LYS A 32 22.34 -28.34 -3.36
N TRP A 33 21.77 -27.52 -4.22
CA TRP A 33 21.55 -26.10 -4.01
C TRP A 33 20.05 -25.78 -3.89
N PRO A 34 19.69 -24.67 -3.23
CA PRO A 34 18.29 -24.30 -3.03
C PRO A 34 17.48 -24.24 -4.33
N PHE A 35 16.22 -24.65 -4.26
CA PHE A 35 15.23 -24.67 -5.35
C PHE A 35 15.64 -25.53 -6.55
N GLY A 36 16.35 -26.63 -6.29
CA GLY A 36 16.63 -27.68 -7.26
C GLY A 36 17.88 -27.49 -8.11
N GLY A 37 18.83 -26.64 -7.68
CA GLY A 37 20.14 -26.54 -8.33
C GLY A 37 21.03 -27.73 -7.98
N GLU A 38 21.76 -28.26 -8.96
CA GLU A 38 22.70 -29.38 -8.76
C GLU A 38 24.02 -29.07 -9.50
N GLY A 39 25.15 -29.24 -8.81
CA GLY A 39 26.48 -28.97 -9.38
C GLY A 39 27.56 -28.66 -8.33
N LEU A 40 28.80 -28.50 -8.80
CA LEU A 40 29.91 -28.14 -7.93
C LEU A 40 29.82 -26.65 -7.51
N PRO A 41 30.39 -26.26 -6.35
CA PRO A 41 30.36 -24.87 -5.88
C PRO A 41 30.95 -23.84 -6.87
N THR A 42 31.88 -24.29 -7.72
CA THR A 42 32.54 -23.48 -8.76
C THR A 42 31.77 -23.43 -10.08
N ASP A 43 30.75 -24.26 -10.25
CA ASP A 43 29.97 -24.30 -11.50
C ASP A 43 29.07 -23.07 -11.58
N THR A 44 28.91 -22.54 -12.80
CA THR A 44 28.00 -21.43 -13.10
C THR A 44 26.67 -22.01 -13.60
N PRO A 45 25.58 -21.93 -12.82
CA PRO A 45 24.29 -22.43 -13.26
C PRO A 45 23.83 -21.71 -14.52
N THR A 46 23.35 -22.49 -15.47
CA THR A 46 22.77 -22.01 -16.73
C THR A 46 21.28 -22.36 -16.71
N PRO A 47 20.39 -21.44 -17.11
CA PRO A 47 18.97 -21.75 -17.17
C PRO A 47 18.67 -22.89 -18.15
N LEU A 48 17.62 -23.64 -17.84
CA LEU A 48 17.06 -24.66 -18.71
C LEU A 48 16.24 -23.99 -19.82
N GLY A 49 16.30 -24.57 -21.02
CA GLY A 49 15.53 -24.10 -22.15
C GLY A 49 16.24 -23.03 -22.98
N ASN A 50 16.17 -23.16 -24.31
CA ASN A 50 16.89 -22.29 -25.24
C ASN A 50 16.41 -20.82 -25.13
N GLY A 51 15.11 -20.62 -24.92
CA GLY A 51 14.55 -19.27 -24.74
C GLY A 51 15.06 -18.59 -23.46
N CYS A 52 15.09 -19.30 -22.33
CA CYS A 52 15.64 -18.75 -21.08
C CYS A 52 17.14 -18.50 -21.17
N GLN A 53 17.90 -19.33 -21.87
CA GLN A 53 19.34 -19.09 -22.12
C GLN A 53 19.56 -17.81 -22.93
N GLN A 54 18.79 -17.60 -23.99
CA GLN A 54 18.84 -16.37 -24.78
C GLN A 54 18.44 -15.14 -23.95
N ILE A 55 17.36 -15.22 -23.16
CA ILE A 55 16.97 -14.16 -22.23
C ILE A 55 18.10 -13.88 -21.22
N ASN A 56 18.74 -14.92 -20.69
CA ASN A 56 19.84 -14.78 -19.75
C ASN A 56 21.03 -14.01 -20.34
N GLU A 57 21.46 -14.38 -21.55
CA GLU A 57 22.53 -13.70 -22.27
C GLU A 57 22.15 -12.26 -22.65
N MET A 58 20.89 -12.02 -22.99
CA MET A 58 20.36 -10.69 -23.28
C MET A 58 20.33 -9.83 -22.01
N LEU A 59 19.86 -10.35 -20.88
CA LEU A 59 19.86 -9.63 -19.61
C LEU A 59 21.26 -9.43 -19.00
N ALA A 60 22.27 -10.20 -19.44
CA ALA A 60 23.66 -9.88 -19.14
C ALA A 60 24.12 -8.60 -19.85
N ARG A 61 23.53 -8.28 -21.02
CA ARG A 61 23.72 -7.01 -21.74
C ARG A 61 22.87 -5.87 -21.16
N ALA A 62 21.86 -6.18 -20.35
CA ALA A 62 21.16 -5.18 -19.55
C ALA A 62 22.13 -4.66 -18.48
N ASP A 63 22.82 -3.58 -18.79
CA ASP A 63 23.69 -2.88 -17.86
C ASP A 63 22.90 -1.74 -17.17
N ASN A 64 23.40 -1.28 -16.02
CA ASN A 64 23.06 0.00 -15.39
C ASN A 64 23.17 1.21 -16.33
N ASN A 65 23.75 0.99 -17.50
CA ASN A 65 24.13 1.95 -18.52
C ASN A 65 23.28 1.79 -19.80
N ALA A 66 22.03 1.33 -19.75
CA ALA A 66 21.11 1.56 -20.87
C ALA A 66 20.93 3.08 -20.99
N GLY A 67 21.78 3.70 -21.81
CA GLY A 67 21.84 5.14 -21.93
C GLY A 67 20.48 5.72 -22.29
N GLU A 68 20.20 6.91 -21.80
CA GLU A 68 19.00 7.65 -22.14
C GLU A 68 19.00 7.96 -23.65
N TYR A 69 17.89 7.63 -24.34
CA TYR A 69 17.76 7.81 -25.80
C TYR A 69 17.84 9.28 -26.24
N SER A 70 17.24 10.16 -25.46
CA SER A 70 17.42 11.59 -25.59
C SER A 70 17.20 12.27 -24.25
N PHE A 71 18.00 13.30 -23.97
CA PHE A 71 17.93 14.06 -22.74
C PHE A 71 18.46 15.47 -22.92
N GLY A 72 18.08 16.39 -22.04
CA GLY A 72 18.51 17.77 -22.11
C GLY A 72 18.27 18.52 -20.80
N GLY A 73 18.56 19.81 -20.83
CA GLY A 73 18.38 20.73 -19.71
C GLY A 73 19.39 21.87 -19.73
N GLN A 74 19.52 22.56 -18.59
CA GLN A 74 20.50 23.63 -18.44
C GLN A 74 21.93 23.08 -18.45
N ALA A 75 22.79 23.66 -19.29
CA ALA A 75 24.20 23.34 -19.33
C ALA A 75 24.96 24.09 -18.22
N THR A 76 24.76 23.69 -16.96
CA THR A 76 25.32 24.37 -15.77
C THR A 76 26.84 24.40 -15.74
N THR A 77 27.50 23.50 -16.46
CA THR A 77 28.96 23.45 -16.58
C THR A 77 29.52 24.48 -17.56
N LEU A 78 28.69 25.01 -18.48
CA LEU A 78 29.07 25.99 -19.49
C LEU A 78 28.84 27.42 -18.99
N PRO A 79 29.75 28.37 -19.27
CA PRO A 79 29.55 29.77 -18.91
C PRO A 79 28.44 30.39 -19.76
N ALA A 80 27.67 31.30 -19.17
CA ALA A 80 26.63 32.05 -19.89
C ALA A 80 27.17 32.87 -21.07
N VAL A 81 28.40 33.37 -20.95
CA VAL A 81 29.08 34.10 -22.02
C VAL A 81 30.09 33.18 -22.69
N PRO A 82 29.82 32.64 -23.90
CA PRO A 82 30.75 31.73 -24.58
C PRO A 82 32.00 32.45 -25.11
N GLY A 83 31.95 33.78 -25.33
CA GLY A 83 32.99 34.46 -26.09
C GLY A 83 32.99 34.01 -27.56
N LEU A 84 31.79 33.85 -28.14
CA LEU A 84 31.60 33.47 -29.53
C LEU A 84 32.27 34.50 -30.46
N HIS A 85 33.20 34.05 -31.28
CA HIS A 85 33.90 34.84 -32.29
C HIS A 85 33.62 34.27 -33.66
N VAL A 86 33.33 35.14 -34.62
CA VAL A 86 33.02 34.76 -36.00
C VAL A 86 33.94 35.50 -36.95
N ASP A 87 34.53 34.77 -37.90
CA ASP A 87 35.49 35.31 -38.84
C ASP A 87 34.89 36.41 -39.73
N GLY A 88 35.45 37.62 -39.57
CA GLY A 88 34.99 38.83 -40.24
C GLY A 88 33.87 39.60 -39.54
N LEU A 89 33.26 39.07 -38.47
CA LEU A 89 32.29 39.79 -37.63
C LEU A 89 32.84 40.13 -36.23
N GLY A 90 33.88 39.42 -35.78
CA GLY A 90 34.43 39.64 -34.45
C GLY A 90 33.64 38.91 -33.36
N LEU A 91 33.61 39.48 -32.16
CA LEU A 91 32.86 38.91 -31.03
C LEU A 91 31.36 39.12 -31.20
N ILE A 92 30.58 38.05 -31.06
CA ILE A 92 29.13 38.06 -31.08
C ILE A 92 28.62 38.00 -29.62
N PRO A 93 27.95 39.06 -29.13
CA PRO A 93 27.41 39.07 -27.78
C PRO A 93 26.18 38.16 -27.66
N VAL A 94 26.00 37.58 -26.47
CA VAL A 94 24.77 36.90 -26.05
C VAL A 94 24.19 37.65 -24.83
N PRO A 95 22.86 37.74 -24.65
CA PRO A 95 21.81 37.12 -25.44
C PRO A 95 21.76 37.65 -26.88
N LEU A 96 21.55 36.79 -27.88
CA LEU A 96 21.60 37.23 -29.28
C LEU A 96 20.52 38.29 -29.55
N THR A 97 20.93 39.48 -30.00
CA THR A 97 20.03 40.56 -30.41
C THR A 97 19.77 40.52 -31.90
N GLU A 98 18.64 41.10 -32.34
CA GLU A 98 18.27 41.16 -33.77
C GLU A 98 19.36 41.80 -34.66
N GLU A 99 20.04 42.84 -34.17
CA GLU A 99 21.14 43.49 -34.89
C GLU A 99 22.29 42.51 -35.17
N HIS A 100 22.70 41.73 -34.15
CA HIS A 100 23.77 40.74 -34.29
C HIS A 100 23.30 39.50 -35.06
N ALA A 101 22.05 39.08 -34.90
CA ALA A 101 21.45 37.99 -35.66
C ALA A 101 21.45 38.32 -37.17
N THR A 102 21.07 39.54 -37.54
CA THR A 102 21.05 39.99 -38.95
C THR A 102 22.47 39.99 -39.55
N LYS A 103 23.45 40.49 -38.79
CA LYS A 103 24.87 40.47 -39.20
C LYS A 103 25.39 39.03 -39.37
N LEU A 104 25.02 38.14 -38.45
CA LEU A 104 25.39 36.73 -38.49
C LEU A 104 24.76 36.02 -39.69
N ILE A 105 23.45 36.21 -39.90
CA ILE A 105 22.69 35.66 -41.03
C ILE A 105 23.27 36.10 -42.38
N ALA A 106 23.70 37.36 -42.50
CA ALA A 106 24.31 37.87 -43.74
C ALA A 106 25.64 37.18 -44.11
N LYS A 107 26.28 36.51 -43.14
CA LYS A 107 27.52 35.74 -43.30
C LYS A 107 27.29 34.22 -43.37
N CYS A 108 26.12 33.75 -42.98
CA CYS A 108 25.78 32.33 -42.99
C CYS A 108 25.25 31.88 -44.36
N ASP A 109 25.48 30.61 -44.67
CA ASP A 109 24.81 29.94 -45.78
C ASP A 109 23.41 29.48 -45.36
N LYS A 110 22.46 29.44 -46.30
CA LYS A 110 21.19 28.73 -46.05
C LYS A 110 21.48 27.25 -45.84
N SER A 111 20.85 26.64 -44.83
CA SER A 111 21.10 25.24 -44.51
C SER A 111 20.46 24.31 -45.55
N PRO A 112 21.23 23.41 -46.18
CA PRO A 112 20.69 22.47 -47.16
C PRO A 112 19.97 21.27 -46.51
N PHE A 113 19.21 20.53 -47.32
CA PHE A 113 18.76 19.16 -47.00
C PHE A 113 18.93 18.21 -48.19
N GLY A 114 19.03 16.89 -47.92
CA GLY A 114 19.15 15.83 -48.92
C GLY A 114 20.07 14.67 -48.52
N LYS A 115 19.79 13.45 -49.00
CA LYS A 115 20.64 12.25 -48.85
C LYS A 115 21.44 12.02 -50.15
N LYS A 116 22.77 12.20 -50.10
CA LYS A 116 23.76 11.98 -51.18
C LYS A 116 23.59 12.87 -52.42
N LEU A 117 24.73 13.43 -52.88
CA LEU A 117 25.03 14.14 -54.14
C LEU A 117 24.10 15.27 -54.67
N ASP A 118 22.82 15.35 -54.30
CA ASP A 118 21.92 16.44 -54.66
C ASP A 118 21.59 17.30 -53.43
N THR A 119 22.28 18.43 -53.31
CA THR A 119 22.00 19.46 -52.31
C THR A 119 20.72 20.21 -52.70
N MET A 120 19.61 19.97 -52.00
CA MET A 120 18.33 20.64 -52.26
C MET A 120 18.07 21.80 -51.26
N MET A 121 17.44 22.87 -51.76
CA MET A 121 17.12 24.11 -51.04
C MET A 121 15.60 24.38 -51.14
N ASP A 122 14.82 23.73 -50.29
CA ASP A 122 13.36 23.97 -50.09
C ASP A 122 13.10 24.44 -48.64
N GLU A 123 12.69 25.69 -48.51
CA GLU A 123 12.43 26.31 -47.21
C GLU A 123 11.19 25.74 -46.51
N ASN A 124 10.34 24.95 -47.19
CA ASN A 124 9.24 24.22 -46.56
C ASN A 124 9.69 22.97 -45.79
N VAL A 125 10.89 22.48 -46.10
CA VAL A 125 11.49 21.30 -45.44
C VAL A 125 12.44 21.75 -44.34
N ARG A 126 13.25 22.79 -44.60
CA ARG A 126 14.21 23.33 -43.65
C ARG A 126 14.42 24.82 -43.90
N LYS A 127 14.16 25.64 -42.88
CA LYS A 127 14.46 27.07 -42.88
C LYS A 127 15.42 27.40 -41.74
N SER A 128 16.71 27.44 -42.05
CA SER A 128 17.77 27.84 -41.11
C SER A 128 19.00 28.36 -41.84
N TRP A 129 19.85 29.08 -41.12
CA TRP A 129 21.17 29.52 -41.59
C TRP A 129 22.25 28.79 -40.82
N GLN A 130 23.31 28.36 -41.51
CA GLN A 130 24.41 27.61 -40.92
C GLN A 130 25.77 28.24 -41.21
N MET A 131 26.73 27.92 -40.34
CA MET A 131 28.13 28.29 -40.48
C MET A 131 29.02 27.08 -40.13
N GLY A 132 30.10 26.91 -40.89
CA GLY A 132 31.08 25.85 -40.66
C GLY A 132 31.87 26.05 -39.36
N PRO A 133 32.46 24.98 -38.80
CA PRO A 133 33.20 25.05 -37.55
C PRO A 133 34.54 25.80 -37.70
N ASP A 134 35.07 25.89 -38.92
CA ASP A 134 36.28 26.63 -39.28
C ASP A 134 36.11 28.16 -39.23
N GLN A 135 34.86 28.65 -39.22
CA GLN A 135 34.52 30.08 -39.21
C GLN A 135 34.11 30.60 -37.82
N VAL A 136 34.06 29.70 -36.83
CA VAL A 136 33.53 29.96 -35.49
C VAL A 136 34.55 29.54 -34.44
N GLU A 137 34.91 30.47 -33.56
CA GLU A 137 35.82 30.22 -32.45
C GLU A 137 35.16 30.60 -31.12
N ILE A 138 35.33 29.78 -30.08
CA ILE A 138 34.84 30.06 -28.74
C ILE A 138 36.00 30.51 -27.85
N LYS A 139 36.08 31.82 -27.58
CA LYS A 139 37.25 32.44 -26.92
C LYS A 139 37.22 32.41 -25.40
N ASN A 140 36.10 32.04 -24.76
CA ASN A 140 36.08 31.91 -23.30
C ASN A 140 36.81 30.61 -22.89
N PRO A 141 37.94 30.70 -22.15
CA PRO A 141 38.68 29.51 -21.74
C PRO A 141 37.87 28.55 -20.86
N LEU A 142 36.89 29.06 -20.09
CA LEU A 142 36.01 28.24 -19.26
C LEU A 142 35.04 27.38 -20.06
N TRP A 143 34.84 27.68 -21.35
CA TRP A 143 33.98 26.89 -22.22
C TRP A 143 34.55 25.50 -22.44
N HIS A 144 35.86 25.38 -22.66
CA HIS A 144 36.50 24.10 -22.93
C HIS A 144 36.38 23.16 -21.72
N ASP A 145 36.77 23.64 -20.54
CA ASP A 145 36.65 22.86 -19.30
C ASP A 145 35.19 22.53 -18.97
N GLY A 146 34.27 23.44 -19.26
CA GLY A 146 32.84 23.24 -19.10
C GLY A 146 32.28 22.16 -20.02
N LEU A 147 32.74 22.14 -21.28
CA LEU A 147 32.34 21.15 -22.27
C LEU A 147 32.90 19.76 -21.94
N VAL A 148 34.12 19.67 -21.42
CA VAL A 148 34.70 18.41 -20.93
C VAL A 148 33.83 17.80 -19.82
N ARG A 149 33.49 18.59 -18.78
CA ARG A 149 32.59 18.13 -17.70
C ARG A 149 31.18 17.79 -18.19
N LEU A 150 30.65 18.56 -19.15
CA LEU A 150 29.37 18.25 -19.77
C LEU A 150 29.45 16.90 -20.50
N THR A 151 30.55 16.66 -21.20
CA THR A 151 30.77 15.43 -21.98
C THR A 151 30.91 14.21 -21.07
N GLU A 152 31.52 14.33 -19.90
CA GLU A 152 31.53 13.26 -18.88
C GLU A 152 30.10 12.90 -18.45
N THR A 153 29.27 13.92 -18.18
CA THR A 153 27.86 13.72 -17.84
C THR A 153 27.08 13.06 -18.98
N ILE A 154 27.37 13.46 -20.23
CA ILE A 154 26.76 12.89 -21.42
C ILE A 154 27.20 11.43 -21.62
N ALA A 155 28.48 11.12 -21.46
CA ALA A 155 29.01 9.77 -21.59
C ALA A 155 28.35 8.84 -20.56
N ASP A 156 28.27 9.26 -19.31
CA ASP A 156 27.57 8.53 -18.25
C ASP A 156 26.11 8.27 -18.63
N ARG A 157 25.37 9.31 -19.04
CA ARG A 157 23.95 9.21 -19.40
C ARG A 157 23.68 8.46 -20.71
N LEU A 158 24.63 8.42 -21.65
CA LEU A 158 24.55 7.62 -22.87
C LEU A 158 24.99 6.16 -22.66
N GLY A 159 25.41 5.81 -21.44
CA GLY A 159 25.79 4.44 -21.09
C GLY A 159 27.25 4.08 -21.36
N TYR A 160 28.12 5.08 -21.44
CA TYR A 160 29.55 4.97 -21.69
C TYR A 160 30.34 5.53 -20.50
N LYS A 161 29.92 5.17 -19.29
CA LYS A 161 30.52 5.69 -18.06
C LYS A 161 32.02 5.45 -18.01
N GLY A 162 32.78 6.51 -17.72
CA GLY A 162 34.24 6.47 -17.69
C GLY A 162 34.93 6.42 -19.05
N VAL A 163 34.19 6.57 -20.16
CA VAL A 163 34.77 6.69 -21.50
C VAL A 163 35.02 8.17 -21.83
N PRO A 164 36.26 8.56 -22.20
CA PRO A 164 36.57 9.93 -22.57
C PRO A 164 36.06 10.25 -23.99
N MET A 165 34.77 10.56 -24.10
CA MET A 165 34.15 10.96 -25.37
C MET A 165 34.72 12.28 -25.90
N GLN A 166 34.73 12.42 -27.22
CA GLN A 166 35.15 13.63 -27.93
C GLN A 166 33.91 14.40 -28.42
N CYS A 167 33.80 15.67 -28.06
CA CYS A 167 32.78 16.58 -28.61
C CYS A 167 33.41 17.50 -29.66
N LEU A 168 33.13 17.24 -30.93
CA LEU A 168 33.66 18.00 -32.07
C LEU A 168 32.60 18.99 -32.56
N LEU A 169 32.95 20.29 -32.63
CA LEU A 169 32.02 21.28 -33.17
C LEU A 169 31.77 20.98 -34.64
N TYR A 170 30.51 20.75 -34.99
CA TYR A 170 30.10 20.45 -36.36
C TYR A 170 29.63 21.72 -37.08
N LYS A 171 28.75 22.51 -36.48
CA LYS A 171 28.26 23.75 -37.07
C LYS A 171 27.59 24.67 -36.06
N LEU A 172 27.52 25.94 -36.43
CA LEU A 172 26.64 26.93 -35.80
C LEU A 172 25.37 27.10 -36.63
N LEU A 173 24.21 27.21 -35.98
CA LEU A 173 22.91 27.40 -36.62
C LEU A 173 22.20 28.62 -36.04
N VAL A 174 21.54 29.37 -36.92
CA VAL A 174 20.62 30.45 -36.58
C VAL A 174 19.24 30.12 -37.14
N TYR A 175 18.22 30.20 -36.28
CA TYR A 175 16.82 30.13 -36.69
C TYR A 175 16.14 31.45 -36.32
N GLY A 176 15.64 32.17 -37.31
CA GLY A 176 14.78 33.33 -37.10
C GLY A 176 13.30 32.95 -37.17
N GLU A 177 12.42 33.94 -37.24
CA GLU A 177 10.97 33.71 -37.38
C GLU A 177 10.62 32.84 -38.60
N GLY A 178 9.79 31.83 -38.35
CA GLY A 178 9.44 30.77 -39.31
C GLY A 178 10.49 29.67 -39.48
N GLY A 179 11.64 29.77 -38.81
CA GLY A 179 12.70 28.77 -38.87
C GLY A 179 12.24 27.44 -38.29
N HIS A 180 12.47 26.35 -39.02
CA HIS A 180 12.04 24.99 -38.64
C HIS A 180 12.84 23.95 -39.44
N PHE A 181 12.69 22.68 -39.07
CA PHE A 181 12.94 21.58 -39.99
C PHE A 181 11.98 20.42 -39.73
N VAL A 182 11.51 19.82 -40.81
CA VAL A 182 10.64 18.65 -40.73
C VAL A 182 11.43 17.43 -40.24
N LYS A 183 10.68 16.43 -39.79
CA LYS A 183 11.20 15.16 -39.29
C LYS A 183 12.19 14.55 -40.27
N HIS A 184 13.44 14.38 -39.83
CA HIS A 184 14.49 13.71 -40.58
C HIS A 184 15.46 13.00 -39.63
N GLN A 185 16.31 12.17 -40.21
CA GLN A 185 17.41 11.51 -39.52
C GLN A 185 18.70 12.15 -40.02
N ASP A 186 19.59 12.55 -39.11
CA ASP A 186 20.92 12.99 -39.49
C ASP A 186 21.71 11.80 -40.04
N THR A 187 22.56 12.04 -41.05
CA THR A 187 23.57 11.04 -41.40
C THR A 187 24.75 11.21 -40.46
N GLU A 188 25.35 10.11 -40.01
CA GLU A 188 26.63 10.14 -39.29
C GLU A 188 27.65 11.01 -40.05
N LYS A 189 28.34 11.88 -39.30
CA LYS A 189 29.23 12.90 -39.87
C LYS A 189 30.70 12.62 -39.60
N GLU A 190 30.98 11.89 -38.52
CA GLU A 190 32.32 11.62 -38.03
C GLU A 190 32.46 10.14 -37.68
N ASP A 191 33.65 9.57 -37.89
CA ASP A 191 33.92 8.19 -37.52
C ASP A 191 33.85 8.00 -35.99
N GLY A 192 32.98 7.09 -35.56
CA GLY A 192 32.77 6.82 -34.13
C GLY A 192 31.75 7.75 -33.47
N MET A 193 31.00 8.55 -34.25
CA MET A 193 29.89 9.35 -33.75
C MET A 193 28.79 8.44 -33.18
N VAL A 194 28.42 8.68 -31.92
CA VAL A 194 27.34 7.94 -31.23
C VAL A 194 26.13 8.83 -30.97
N ALA A 195 26.32 10.14 -30.83
CA ALA A 195 25.24 11.07 -30.52
C ALA A 195 25.50 12.46 -31.10
N THR A 196 24.43 13.24 -31.21
CA THR A 196 24.45 14.67 -31.51
C THR A 196 24.18 15.44 -30.23
N LEU A 197 25.05 16.38 -29.89
CA LEU A 197 24.85 17.34 -28.82
C LEU A 197 24.46 18.70 -29.42
N VAL A 198 23.28 19.18 -29.05
CA VAL A 198 22.73 20.48 -29.45
C VAL A 198 22.85 21.43 -28.26
N VAL A 199 23.72 22.44 -28.35
CA VAL A 199 23.88 23.48 -27.32
C VAL A 199 23.25 24.79 -27.80
N GLN A 200 22.15 25.19 -27.17
CA GLN A 200 21.55 26.50 -27.39
C GLN A 200 22.27 27.55 -26.54
N LEU A 201 22.81 28.56 -27.22
CA LEU A 201 23.39 29.74 -26.58
C LEU A 201 22.28 30.68 -26.09
N PRO A 202 22.56 31.55 -25.10
CA PRO A 202 21.54 32.48 -24.59
C PRO A 202 20.94 33.32 -25.73
N SER A 203 19.62 33.25 -25.88
CA SER A 203 18.91 33.84 -27.03
C SER A 203 17.43 34.06 -26.73
N VAL A 204 16.88 35.20 -27.15
CA VAL A 204 15.47 35.54 -26.97
C VAL A 204 14.66 35.01 -28.17
N HIS A 205 13.82 34.02 -27.94
CA HIS A 205 12.97 33.41 -28.97
C HIS A 205 11.77 32.66 -28.37
N GLU A 206 10.73 32.47 -29.19
CA GLU A 206 9.54 31.68 -28.92
C GLU A 206 9.37 30.58 -29.98
N GLY A 207 8.73 29.47 -29.63
CA GLY A 207 8.67 28.28 -30.52
C GLY A 207 10.05 27.63 -30.72
N GLY A 208 10.19 26.70 -31.67
CA GLY A 208 11.48 26.04 -31.91
C GLY A 208 11.86 24.94 -30.91
N ASP A 209 10.88 24.17 -30.41
CA ASP A 209 11.16 22.95 -29.63
C ASP A 209 11.86 21.90 -30.52
N LEU A 210 12.88 21.24 -29.97
CA LEU A 210 13.45 20.06 -30.60
C LEU A 210 12.62 18.85 -30.16
N VAL A 211 12.05 18.17 -31.16
CA VAL A 211 11.25 16.96 -30.97
C VAL A 211 12.06 15.78 -31.48
N VAL A 212 12.28 14.78 -30.63
CA VAL A 212 13.01 13.56 -30.97
C VAL A 212 12.02 12.40 -30.97
N TYR A 213 12.02 11.68 -32.09
CA TYR A 213 11.12 10.56 -32.34
C TYR A 213 11.83 9.24 -32.06
N ARG A 214 11.04 8.30 -31.57
CA ARG A 214 11.44 6.91 -31.45
C ARG A 214 10.37 6.06 -32.12
N ARG A 215 10.77 5.26 -33.11
CA ARG A 215 9.87 4.40 -33.91
C ARG A 215 8.69 5.13 -34.54
N GLY A 216 8.91 6.34 -35.04
CA GLY A 216 7.82 7.11 -35.65
C GLY A 216 7.06 8.04 -34.70
N GLU A 217 7.07 7.75 -33.39
CA GLU A 217 6.28 8.45 -32.38
C GLU A 217 7.07 9.56 -31.68
N GLU A 218 6.40 10.66 -31.33
CA GLU A 218 6.98 11.75 -30.54
C GLU A 218 7.20 11.28 -29.11
N THR A 219 8.46 11.09 -28.71
CA THR A 219 8.79 10.54 -27.37
C THR A 219 9.47 11.56 -26.47
N TYR A 220 10.29 12.47 -27.04
CA TYR A 220 11.04 13.45 -26.27
C TYR A 220 10.91 14.85 -26.88
N ARG A 221 10.76 15.86 -26.01
CA ARG A 221 10.61 17.26 -26.38
C ARG A 221 11.48 18.13 -25.50
N HIS A 222 12.34 18.94 -26.13
CA HIS A 222 13.26 19.85 -25.47
C HIS A 222 12.92 21.29 -25.83
N ASP A 223 12.46 22.07 -24.84
CA ASP A 223 12.07 23.47 -25.01
C ASP A 223 13.23 24.45 -24.78
N PHE A 224 14.41 23.95 -24.35
CA PHE A 224 15.60 24.74 -24.07
C PHE A 224 15.35 25.96 -23.15
N GLY A 225 14.70 25.72 -22.01
CA GLY A 225 14.60 26.69 -20.92
C GLY A 225 13.61 27.83 -21.17
N LYS A 226 12.74 27.72 -22.17
CA LYS A 226 11.67 28.70 -22.43
C LYS A 226 10.61 28.65 -21.33
N LYS A 227 10.19 27.47 -20.88
CA LYS A 227 9.22 27.31 -19.78
C LYS A 227 9.69 27.94 -18.48
N ASP A 228 10.99 27.88 -18.21
CA ASP A 228 11.61 28.41 -16.99
C ASP A 228 12.07 29.88 -17.14
N GLY A 229 11.91 30.49 -18.31
CA GLY A 229 12.38 31.85 -18.59
C GLY A 229 13.90 32.00 -18.60
N THR A 230 14.65 30.91 -18.75
CA THR A 230 16.12 30.89 -18.69
C THR A 230 16.79 30.93 -20.07
N ALA A 231 16.04 30.68 -21.14
CA ALA A 231 16.55 30.63 -22.53
C ALA A 231 17.35 31.88 -22.95
N ALA A 232 16.96 33.06 -22.47
CA ALA A 232 17.64 34.30 -22.77
C ALA A 232 18.97 34.46 -22.03
N TYR A 233 19.22 33.75 -20.94
CA TYR A 233 20.31 34.08 -20.01
C TYR A 233 21.31 32.95 -19.78
N LEU A 234 20.91 31.71 -20.04
CA LEU A 234 21.69 30.52 -19.68
C LEU A 234 21.78 29.55 -20.87
N PRO A 235 22.93 28.88 -21.06
CA PRO A 235 23.08 27.88 -22.09
C PRO A 235 22.26 26.64 -21.75
N GLN A 236 21.62 26.07 -22.76
CA GLN A 236 20.77 24.89 -22.65
C GLN A 236 21.29 23.84 -23.61
N PHE A 237 21.06 22.57 -23.33
CA PHE A 237 21.49 21.50 -24.22
C PHE A 237 20.45 20.41 -24.37
N ALA A 238 20.55 19.68 -25.47
CA ALA A 238 19.88 18.41 -25.70
C ALA A 238 20.84 17.46 -26.40
N VAL A 239 20.72 16.17 -26.08
CA VAL A 239 21.46 15.08 -26.70
C VAL A 239 20.46 14.08 -27.25
N HIS A 240 20.76 13.52 -28.41
CA HIS A 240 20.07 12.38 -28.97
C HIS A 240 21.06 11.51 -29.72
N TYR A 241 20.76 10.22 -29.86
CA TYR A 241 21.58 9.32 -30.67
C TYR A 241 21.68 9.82 -32.13
N ALA A 242 22.80 9.48 -32.80
CA ALA A 242 23.12 9.97 -34.13
C ALA A 242 22.11 9.52 -35.21
N ASP A 243 21.49 8.37 -34.99
CA ASP A 243 20.46 7.76 -35.82
C ASP A 243 19.03 8.17 -35.43
N ALA A 244 18.84 9.03 -34.42
CA ALA A 244 17.51 9.42 -33.99
C ALA A 244 16.82 10.31 -35.05
N GLU A 245 15.58 9.96 -35.39
CA GLU A 245 14.69 10.85 -36.15
C GLU A 245 14.32 12.06 -35.27
N HIS A 246 14.41 13.27 -35.80
CA HIS A 246 14.11 14.48 -35.06
C HIS A 246 13.58 15.59 -35.98
N SER A 247 12.81 16.51 -35.39
CA SER A 247 12.30 17.72 -36.03
C SER A 247 12.50 18.92 -35.12
N LEU A 248 12.50 20.11 -35.71
CA LEU A 248 12.41 21.36 -34.96
C LEU A 248 11.12 22.05 -35.35
N GLU A 249 10.30 22.32 -34.34
CA GLU A 249 9.09 23.11 -34.51
C GLU A 249 9.42 24.53 -34.98
N GLN A 250 8.39 25.24 -35.46
CA GLN A 250 8.57 26.59 -35.96
C GLN A 250 8.94 27.56 -34.84
N VAL A 251 10.00 28.35 -35.05
CA VAL A 251 10.30 29.54 -34.25
C VAL A 251 9.26 30.61 -34.59
N THR A 252 8.47 31.02 -33.60
CA THR A 252 7.35 31.95 -33.77
C THR A 252 7.75 33.41 -33.54
N SER A 253 8.85 33.66 -32.82
CA SER A 253 9.39 35.00 -32.60
C SER A 253 10.87 34.94 -32.21
N GLY A 254 11.62 36.00 -32.52
CA GLY A 254 13.02 36.14 -32.13
C GLY A 254 13.99 35.27 -32.94
N TYR A 255 15.16 35.02 -32.35
CA TYR A 255 16.23 34.24 -32.98
C TYR A 255 16.74 33.17 -32.02
N ARG A 256 16.94 31.95 -32.51
CA ARG A 256 17.55 30.83 -31.80
C ARG A 256 18.96 30.59 -32.33
N LEU A 257 19.95 30.65 -31.44
CA LEU A 257 21.38 30.47 -31.75
C LEU A 257 21.90 29.17 -31.14
N VAL A 258 22.49 28.30 -31.96
CA VAL A 258 22.81 26.93 -31.55
C VAL A 258 24.17 26.49 -32.08
N LEU A 259 24.92 25.78 -31.24
CA LEU A 259 26.10 25.02 -31.62
C LEU A 259 25.73 23.54 -31.65
N VAL A 260 26.06 22.85 -32.73
CA VAL A 260 25.85 21.41 -32.87
C VAL A 260 27.20 20.73 -32.82
N TYR A 261 27.33 19.73 -31.95
CA TYR A 261 28.53 18.93 -31.74
C TYR A 261 28.26 17.47 -32.07
N SER A 262 29.24 16.82 -32.72
CA SER A 262 29.30 15.36 -32.87
C SER A 262 29.96 14.77 -31.62
N VAL A 263 29.26 13.88 -30.92
CA VAL A 263 29.79 13.17 -29.75
C VAL A 263 30.33 11.82 -30.22
N CYS A 264 31.65 11.64 -30.12
CA CYS A 264 32.36 10.53 -30.72
C CYS A 264 33.11 9.69 -29.67
N LEU A 265 33.18 8.38 -29.90
CA LEU A 265 34.07 7.50 -29.17
C LEU A 265 35.52 7.69 -29.64
N PRO A 266 36.51 7.62 -28.72
CA PRO A 266 37.91 7.68 -29.12
C PRO A 266 38.25 6.48 -30.01
N PRO A 267 39.19 6.63 -30.97
CA PRO A 267 39.52 5.57 -31.93
C PRO A 267 39.80 4.19 -31.32
N THR A 268 40.42 4.14 -30.14
CA THR A 268 40.74 2.91 -29.41
C THR A 268 39.54 2.20 -28.78
N MET A 269 38.41 2.89 -28.62
CA MET A 269 37.19 2.38 -27.95
C MET A 269 35.98 2.29 -28.88
N ARG A 270 36.17 2.45 -30.20
CA ARG A 270 35.07 2.36 -31.19
C ARG A 270 34.38 0.98 -31.22
N HIS A 271 35.03 -0.07 -30.74
CA HIS A 271 34.42 -1.39 -30.59
C HIS A 271 33.29 -1.42 -29.53
N LEU A 272 33.17 -0.37 -28.70
CA LEU A 272 32.06 -0.20 -27.75
C LEU A 272 30.80 0.41 -28.40
N MET A 273 30.86 0.83 -29.67
CA MET A 273 29.69 1.35 -30.39
C MET A 273 28.55 0.32 -30.36
N ARG A 274 27.40 0.74 -29.85
CA ARG A 274 26.20 -0.10 -29.77
C ARG A 274 25.39 0.00 -31.06
N ASN A 275 24.71 -1.08 -31.45
CA ASN A 275 23.77 -1.07 -32.57
C ASN A 275 22.41 -0.59 -32.04
N HIS A 276 21.88 0.52 -32.57
CA HIS A 276 20.77 1.27 -31.95
C HIS A 276 19.38 0.98 -32.56
N ASP A 277 19.30 0.20 -33.64
CA ASP A 277 18.05 -0.14 -34.35
C ASP A 277 17.19 -1.24 -33.68
N GLN A 278 17.72 -1.96 -32.68
CA GLN A 278 16.93 -2.90 -31.86
C GLN A 278 17.25 -2.65 -30.39
N THR A 279 16.24 -2.27 -29.61
CA THR A 279 16.42 -2.15 -28.17
C THR A 279 16.45 -3.53 -27.56
N LEU A 280 17.19 -3.71 -26.47
CA LEU A 280 17.26 -4.99 -25.74
C LEU A 280 15.86 -5.59 -25.48
N SER A 281 14.85 -4.73 -25.23
CA SER A 281 13.45 -5.12 -25.07
C SER A 281 12.79 -5.70 -26.33
N GLU A 282 13.19 -5.32 -27.54
CA GLU A 282 12.71 -5.92 -28.80
C GLU A 282 13.31 -7.30 -29.04
N GLU A 283 14.62 -7.44 -28.82
CA GLU A 283 15.28 -8.75 -28.88
C GLU A 283 14.65 -9.72 -27.87
N LEU A 284 14.47 -9.26 -26.63
CA LEU A 284 13.79 -10.01 -25.58
C LEU A 284 12.34 -10.36 -25.99
N ALA A 285 11.59 -9.42 -26.56
CA ALA A 285 10.22 -9.70 -27.04
C ALA A 285 10.20 -10.74 -28.17
N GLY A 286 11.18 -10.70 -29.07
CA GLY A 286 11.36 -11.70 -30.12
C GLY A 286 11.57 -13.10 -29.55
N VAL A 287 12.46 -13.21 -28.54
CA VAL A 287 12.70 -14.48 -27.83
C VAL A 287 11.45 -14.95 -27.12
N VAL A 288 10.78 -14.08 -26.34
CA VAL A 288 9.56 -14.44 -25.60
C VAL A 288 8.44 -14.92 -26.52
N ASN A 289 8.29 -14.31 -27.71
CA ASN A 289 7.32 -14.79 -28.69
C ASN A 289 7.68 -16.17 -29.29
N GLY A 290 8.98 -16.48 -29.38
CA GLY A 290 9.50 -17.74 -29.92
C GLY A 290 9.63 -18.88 -28.90
N MET A 291 9.46 -18.62 -27.60
CA MET A 291 9.58 -19.62 -26.54
C MET A 291 8.54 -20.73 -26.66
N GLY A 292 8.98 -21.98 -26.43
CA GLY A 292 8.09 -23.14 -26.31
C GLY A 292 7.50 -23.27 -24.91
N GLN A 293 6.53 -24.19 -24.72
CA GLN A 293 5.89 -24.42 -23.42
C GLN A 293 6.87 -24.78 -22.29
N GLU A 294 8.00 -25.42 -22.61
CA GLU A 294 9.02 -25.83 -21.64
C GLU A 294 9.97 -24.68 -21.24
N ASP A 295 10.10 -23.64 -22.09
CA ASP A 295 10.95 -22.48 -21.83
C ASP A 295 10.21 -21.40 -21.02
N GLU A 296 8.89 -21.47 -20.93
CA GLU A 296 8.02 -20.33 -20.67
C GLU A 296 8.07 -19.76 -19.23
N SER A 297 8.73 -20.44 -18.28
CA SER A 297 8.82 -20.01 -16.87
C SER A 297 10.28 -19.87 -16.40
N PHE A 298 10.58 -18.77 -15.70
CA PHE A 298 11.92 -18.50 -15.16
C PHE A 298 11.88 -17.64 -13.90
N ALA A 299 12.98 -17.63 -13.15
CA ALA A 299 13.21 -16.79 -11.99
C ALA A 299 14.52 -16.01 -12.15
N LEU A 300 14.43 -14.69 -12.26
CA LEU A 300 15.59 -13.80 -12.27
C LEU A 300 16.01 -13.51 -10.83
N LEU A 301 17.15 -14.07 -10.40
CA LEU A 301 17.72 -13.75 -9.09
C LEU A 301 18.21 -12.31 -9.05
N LEU A 302 17.79 -11.56 -8.03
CA LEU A 302 18.19 -10.18 -7.85
C LEU A 302 19.56 -10.12 -7.17
N SER A 303 20.39 -9.18 -7.61
CA SER A 303 21.77 -9.02 -7.13
C SER A 303 21.84 -8.21 -5.83
N HIS A 304 20.97 -7.22 -5.64
CA HIS A 304 20.91 -6.44 -4.38
C HIS A 304 20.08 -7.13 -3.32
N GLU A 305 20.32 -6.73 -2.06
CA GLU A 305 19.48 -7.10 -0.93
C GLU A 305 18.30 -6.16 -0.81
N TYR A 306 17.14 -6.74 -0.55
CA TYR A 306 15.89 -6.05 -0.34
C TYR A 306 15.29 -6.49 1.00
N THR A 307 14.43 -5.64 1.55
CA THR A 307 13.67 -5.97 2.77
C THR A 307 12.20 -6.13 2.43
N GLU A 308 11.50 -6.97 3.20
CA GLU A 308 10.04 -7.11 3.13
C GLU A 308 9.36 -5.75 3.13
N LYS A 309 9.83 -4.81 3.96
CA LYS A 309 9.28 -3.45 4.01
C LYS A 309 9.43 -2.69 2.68
N SER A 310 10.63 -2.70 2.10
CA SER A 310 10.89 -2.00 0.83
C SER A 310 10.07 -2.57 -0.33
N VAL A 311 9.98 -3.89 -0.43
CA VAL A 311 9.19 -4.58 -1.46
C VAL A 311 7.70 -4.40 -1.20
N GLY A 312 7.26 -4.51 0.06
CA GLY A 312 5.87 -4.32 0.48
C GLY A 312 5.31 -2.92 0.16
N GLU A 313 6.12 -1.87 0.33
CA GLU A 313 5.70 -0.49 0.11
C GLU A 313 5.86 -0.02 -1.35
N LEU A 314 6.90 -0.49 -2.05
CA LEU A 314 7.28 0.04 -3.37
C LEU A 314 7.13 -0.95 -4.53
N GLY A 315 7.04 -2.26 -4.26
CA GLY A 315 7.01 -3.30 -5.28
C GLY A 315 8.26 -3.26 -6.17
N SER A 316 8.08 -3.34 -7.49
CA SER A 316 9.19 -3.26 -8.45
C SER A 316 9.91 -1.91 -8.44
N ARG A 317 9.29 -0.84 -7.90
CA ARG A 317 9.94 0.46 -7.71
C ARG A 317 10.99 0.45 -6.60
N ALA A 318 11.04 -0.59 -5.77
CA ALA A 318 12.09 -0.78 -4.77
C ALA A 318 13.44 -1.16 -5.41
N LEU A 319 13.42 -1.72 -6.62
CA LEU A 319 14.58 -2.28 -7.29
C LEU A 319 15.62 -1.22 -7.63
N LYS A 320 16.90 -1.56 -7.46
CA LYS A 320 18.03 -0.63 -7.62
C LYS A 320 19.04 -1.17 -8.62
N GLY A 321 19.75 -0.25 -9.25
CA GLY A 321 20.84 -0.57 -10.18
C GLY A 321 20.45 -1.64 -11.19
N ILE A 322 21.24 -2.71 -11.21
CA ILE A 322 21.20 -3.73 -12.27
C ILE A 322 19.89 -4.51 -12.26
N ASP A 323 19.29 -4.69 -11.07
CA ASP A 323 18.02 -5.37 -10.89
C ASP A 323 16.90 -4.58 -11.56
N ARG A 324 16.89 -3.25 -11.37
CA ARG A 324 15.91 -2.37 -12.00
C ARG A 324 16.08 -2.37 -13.51
N ALA A 325 17.31 -2.28 -14.01
CA ALA A 325 17.58 -2.28 -15.45
C ALA A 325 17.08 -3.57 -16.13
N ARG A 326 17.38 -4.74 -15.55
CA ARG A 326 16.95 -6.04 -16.07
C ARG A 326 15.44 -6.24 -16.02
N VAL A 327 14.81 -5.90 -14.89
CA VAL A 327 13.35 -6.04 -14.74
C VAL A 327 12.61 -5.06 -15.64
N GLN A 328 13.09 -3.82 -15.77
CA GLN A 328 12.51 -2.86 -16.72
C GLN A 328 12.62 -3.34 -18.16
N ALA A 329 13.76 -3.91 -18.57
CA ALA A 329 13.90 -4.47 -19.92
C ALA A 329 12.90 -5.61 -20.19
N LEU A 330 12.64 -6.48 -19.20
CA LEU A 330 11.62 -7.52 -19.29
C LEU A 330 10.19 -6.96 -19.33
N GLU A 331 9.88 -5.95 -18.52
CA GLU A 331 8.56 -5.30 -18.50
C GLU A 331 8.28 -4.58 -19.84
N GLU A 332 9.26 -3.86 -20.38
CA GLU A 332 9.17 -3.21 -21.69
C GLU A 332 9.02 -4.23 -22.82
N ALA A 333 9.78 -5.34 -22.78
CA ALA A 333 9.62 -6.43 -23.74
C ALA A 333 8.20 -7.01 -23.68
N ASN A 334 7.71 -7.30 -22.47
CA ASN A 334 6.40 -7.91 -22.27
C ASN A 334 5.23 -7.02 -22.74
N ALA A 335 5.41 -5.69 -22.76
CA ALA A 335 4.40 -4.75 -23.27
C ALA A 335 4.12 -4.94 -24.77
N VAL A 336 5.13 -5.39 -25.54
CA VAL A 336 5.05 -5.56 -27.01
C VAL A 336 4.96 -7.03 -27.45
N VAL A 337 5.03 -7.98 -26.51
CA VAL A 337 4.82 -9.42 -26.78
C VAL A 337 3.35 -9.70 -27.14
N SER A 338 3.14 -10.71 -27.99
CA SER A 338 1.80 -11.14 -28.40
C SER A 338 0.93 -11.54 -27.19
N PRO A 339 -0.39 -11.26 -27.16
CA PRO A 339 -1.23 -11.51 -25.99
C PRO A 339 -1.16 -12.95 -25.44
N ALA A 340 -0.99 -13.94 -26.33
CA ALA A 340 -0.87 -15.35 -25.95
C ALA A 340 0.46 -15.70 -25.25
N LYS A 341 1.50 -14.90 -25.44
CA LYS A 341 2.85 -15.09 -24.90
C LYS A 341 3.20 -14.12 -23.79
N ARG A 342 2.28 -13.23 -23.41
CA ARG A 342 2.50 -12.28 -22.31
C ARG A 342 2.84 -13.02 -21.03
N LEU A 343 3.88 -12.56 -20.36
CA LEU A 343 4.32 -13.04 -19.06
C LEU A 343 3.58 -12.31 -17.94
N GLN A 344 3.34 -13.03 -16.86
CA GLN A 344 2.91 -12.52 -15.57
C GLN A 344 4.12 -12.50 -14.63
N PHE A 345 4.37 -11.34 -14.00
CA PHE A 345 5.53 -11.14 -13.12
C PHE A 345 5.12 -11.14 -11.64
N PHE A 346 5.99 -11.70 -10.81
CA PHE A 346 5.89 -11.69 -9.35
C PHE A 346 7.25 -11.38 -8.74
N ILE A 347 7.26 -10.77 -7.57
CA ILE A 347 8.46 -10.67 -6.73
C ILE A 347 8.38 -11.81 -5.71
N ALA A 348 9.45 -12.57 -5.58
CA ALA A 348 9.54 -13.72 -4.68
C ALA A 348 10.74 -13.52 -3.74
N GLU A 349 10.51 -13.65 -2.44
CA GLU A 349 11.57 -13.82 -1.45
C GLU A 349 11.77 -15.31 -1.25
N LEU A 350 12.95 -15.80 -1.64
CA LEU A 350 13.34 -17.19 -1.57
C LEU A 350 14.10 -17.41 -0.26
N GLU A 351 13.61 -18.31 0.59
CA GLU A 351 14.26 -18.68 1.85
C GLU A 351 14.63 -20.17 1.83
N HIS A 352 15.82 -20.47 2.32
CA HIS A 352 16.32 -21.83 2.49
C HIS A 352 16.83 -21.97 3.93
N ASP A 353 16.06 -22.66 4.75
CA ASP A 353 16.36 -22.94 6.15
C ASP A 353 17.12 -24.27 6.26
N VAL A 354 18.23 -24.28 6.99
CA VAL A 354 18.95 -25.49 7.38
C VAL A 354 19.21 -25.44 8.88
N SER A 355 18.94 -26.54 9.58
CA SER A 355 19.16 -26.68 11.02
C SER A 355 20.01 -27.89 11.33
N TYR A 356 20.95 -27.73 12.26
CA TYR A 356 21.82 -28.76 12.78
C TYR A 356 21.70 -28.84 14.30
N TYR A 357 21.91 -30.03 14.85
CA TYR A 357 22.04 -30.26 16.29
C TYR A 357 23.28 -31.11 16.58
N ASP A 358 23.91 -30.87 17.73
CA ASP A 358 24.99 -31.72 18.23
C ASP A 358 24.40 -32.89 19.02
N ASP A 359 24.72 -34.12 18.63
CA ASP A 359 24.28 -35.35 19.30
C ASP A 359 25.20 -35.79 20.46
N GLY A 360 26.19 -34.97 20.80
CA GLY A 360 27.19 -35.24 21.83
C GLY A 360 28.53 -35.73 21.25
N GLY A 361 28.87 -35.29 20.04
CA GLY A 361 30.12 -35.62 19.38
C GLY A 361 30.13 -35.36 17.87
N THR A 362 28.97 -35.23 17.23
CA THR A 362 28.83 -34.90 15.81
C THR A 362 27.66 -33.95 15.55
N TRP A 363 27.84 -33.03 14.61
CA TRP A 363 26.75 -32.21 14.10
C TRP A 363 25.92 -33.00 13.09
N GLU A 364 24.64 -33.21 13.38
CA GLU A 364 23.68 -33.85 12.49
C GLU A 364 22.68 -32.84 11.94
N GLU A 365 22.36 -32.93 10.64
CA GLU A 365 21.30 -32.13 10.03
C GLU A 365 19.94 -32.58 10.58
N ASN A 366 19.22 -31.67 11.23
CA ASN A 366 17.88 -31.91 11.77
C ASN A 366 16.81 -31.72 10.67
N GLU A 367 16.85 -30.58 9.99
CA GLU A 367 15.83 -30.19 9.04
C GLU A 367 16.35 -29.23 7.98
N ARG A 368 15.86 -29.41 6.75
CA ARG A 368 16.05 -28.53 5.60
C ARG A 368 14.72 -28.20 4.97
N ALA A 369 14.43 -26.90 4.80
CA ALA A 369 13.15 -26.44 4.28
C ALA A 369 13.31 -25.22 3.37
N GLU A 370 12.64 -25.24 2.24
CA GLU A 370 12.57 -24.10 1.32
C GLU A 370 11.22 -23.40 1.48
N ARG A 371 11.21 -22.07 1.44
CA ARG A 371 9.98 -21.25 1.49
C ARG A 371 10.05 -20.16 0.44
N ILE A 372 8.87 -19.75 -0.04
CA ILE A 372 8.76 -18.60 -0.95
C ILE A 372 7.67 -17.67 -0.44
N ASN A 373 8.04 -16.41 -0.15
CA ASN A 373 7.06 -15.35 0.09
C ASN A 373 6.81 -14.62 -1.23
N TRP A 374 5.55 -14.63 -1.68
CA TRP A 374 5.16 -14.09 -2.97
C TRP A 374 4.55 -12.69 -2.81
N TYR A 375 4.96 -11.78 -3.69
CA TYR A 375 4.49 -10.41 -3.76
C TYR A 375 4.06 -10.05 -5.19
N SER A 376 3.04 -9.20 -5.31
CA SER A 376 2.71 -8.59 -6.61
C SER A 376 3.80 -7.60 -7.02
N THR A 377 3.86 -7.23 -8.30
CA THR A 377 4.79 -6.18 -8.76
C THR A 377 4.53 -4.81 -8.12
N LYS A 378 3.38 -4.63 -7.47
CA LYS A 378 3.02 -3.44 -6.69
C LYS A 378 3.42 -3.51 -5.21
N GLY A 379 3.88 -4.67 -4.74
CA GLY A 379 4.30 -4.90 -3.35
C GLY A 379 3.26 -5.59 -2.46
N GLU A 380 2.08 -5.92 -2.98
CA GLU A 380 1.05 -6.59 -2.17
C GLU A 380 1.49 -8.03 -1.85
N SER A 381 1.54 -8.39 -0.57
CA SER A 381 1.86 -9.77 -0.15
C SER A 381 0.73 -10.71 -0.54
N ILE A 382 1.04 -11.72 -1.36
CA ILE A 382 0.09 -12.68 -1.92
C ILE A 382 0.05 -13.95 -1.06
N SER A 383 1.19 -14.37 -0.53
CA SER A 383 1.31 -15.49 0.40
C SER A 383 2.52 -15.32 1.31
N ARG A 384 2.47 -15.94 2.49
CA ARG A 384 3.62 -16.04 3.39
C ARG A 384 3.85 -17.50 3.79
N SER A 385 5.12 -17.89 3.77
CA SER A 385 5.65 -18.98 4.61
C SER A 385 5.05 -20.37 4.40
N LEU A 386 4.83 -20.80 3.16
CA LEU A 386 4.56 -22.21 2.88
C LEU A 386 5.86 -22.91 2.45
N ARG A 387 6.12 -24.07 3.08
CA ARG A 387 7.19 -24.96 2.63
C ARG A 387 6.92 -25.37 1.20
N THR A 388 7.97 -25.36 0.38
CA THR A 388 7.88 -25.70 -1.04
C THR A 388 8.93 -26.74 -1.41
N LYS A 389 8.68 -27.44 -2.50
CA LYS A 389 9.66 -28.27 -3.22
C LYS A 389 9.78 -27.80 -4.68
N LEU A 390 9.48 -26.52 -4.91
CA LEU A 390 9.44 -25.91 -6.23
C LEU A 390 10.86 -25.82 -6.79
N LYS A 391 11.08 -26.45 -7.94
CA LYS A 391 12.30 -26.22 -8.73
C LYS A 391 12.13 -24.96 -9.57
N LEU A 392 13.05 -24.01 -9.41
CA LEU A 392 13.05 -22.75 -10.16
C LEU A 392 14.10 -22.78 -11.26
N ASN A 393 13.71 -22.33 -12.45
CA ASN A 393 14.64 -22.14 -13.56
C ASN A 393 15.32 -20.77 -13.43
N PHE A 394 16.51 -20.73 -12.84
CA PHE A 394 17.18 -19.47 -12.52
C PHE A 394 17.86 -18.83 -13.74
N LEU A 395 17.49 -17.59 -14.04
CA LEU A 395 18.31 -16.71 -14.86
C LEU A 395 19.45 -16.19 -13.99
N ASN A 396 20.68 -16.39 -14.48
CA ASN A 396 21.93 -15.95 -13.89
C ASN A 396 22.72 -15.03 -14.85
N PRO A 397 22.19 -13.84 -15.19
CA PRO A 397 22.88 -12.91 -16.09
C PRO A 397 24.15 -12.30 -15.49
N GLY A 398 24.37 -12.46 -14.17
CA GLY A 398 25.60 -12.07 -13.49
C GLY A 398 26.73 -13.09 -13.58
N LEU A 399 26.48 -14.29 -14.14
CA LEU A 399 27.44 -15.41 -14.19
C LEU A 399 28.01 -15.76 -12.81
N GLU A 400 27.19 -15.66 -11.76
CA GLU A 400 27.57 -16.06 -10.41
C GLU A 400 27.73 -17.59 -10.35
N THR A 401 28.73 -18.11 -9.65
CA THR A 401 28.80 -19.56 -9.36
C THR A 401 27.71 -19.97 -8.38
N PHE A 402 27.43 -21.26 -8.25
CA PHE A 402 26.46 -21.74 -7.26
C PHE A 402 26.77 -21.26 -5.83
N SER A 403 28.04 -21.29 -5.42
CA SER A 403 28.46 -20.71 -4.13
C SER A 403 28.22 -19.21 -4.07
N GLY A 404 28.53 -18.46 -5.13
CA GLY A 404 28.26 -17.03 -5.22
C GLY A 404 26.78 -16.69 -5.09
N LEU A 405 25.89 -17.57 -5.56
CA LEU A 405 24.45 -17.33 -5.50
C LEU A 405 23.88 -17.33 -4.06
N TRP A 406 24.43 -18.16 -3.17
CA TRP A 406 23.81 -18.47 -1.87
C TRP A 406 24.72 -18.31 -0.66
N ALA A 407 26.01 -18.66 -0.74
CA ALA A 407 26.86 -18.81 0.45
C ALA A 407 26.95 -17.53 1.30
N ASN A 408 27.05 -16.35 0.67
CA ASN A 408 27.16 -15.08 1.39
C ASN A 408 25.81 -14.49 1.84
N ARG A 409 24.71 -15.25 1.74
CA ARG A 409 23.35 -14.78 2.02
C ARG A 409 22.73 -15.47 3.24
N GLY A 410 23.52 -16.25 3.98
CA GLY A 410 23.09 -16.98 5.17
C GLY A 410 23.12 -16.11 6.42
N ASN A 411 22.06 -16.19 7.23
CA ASN A 411 22.03 -15.65 8.58
C ASN A 411 21.91 -16.82 9.58
N SER A 412 22.93 -16.99 10.43
CA SER A 412 23.02 -18.10 11.37
C SER A 412 22.69 -17.66 12.80
N THR A 413 21.85 -18.44 13.47
CA THR A 413 21.60 -18.36 14.92
C THR A 413 22.13 -19.61 15.60
N PHE A 414 22.87 -19.43 16.68
CA PHE A 414 23.42 -20.51 17.49
C PHE A 414 22.78 -20.49 18.89
N GLU A 415 22.21 -21.61 19.30
CA GLU A 415 21.77 -21.85 20.67
C GLU A 415 22.71 -22.87 21.32
N GLY A 416 23.45 -22.43 22.33
CA GLY A 416 24.42 -23.29 23.02
C GLY A 416 23.77 -24.39 23.86
N TYR A 417 24.61 -25.18 24.53
CA TYR A 417 24.19 -26.33 25.32
C TYR A 417 23.25 -25.95 26.48
N LEU A 418 21.94 -26.20 26.30
CA LEU A 418 20.90 -25.95 27.30
C LEU A 418 20.53 -27.26 28.02
N GLY A 419 21.36 -27.63 29.00
CA GLY A 419 21.11 -28.79 29.86
C GLY A 419 21.43 -30.12 29.18
N ASN A 420 20.45 -31.02 29.06
CA ASN A 420 20.60 -32.34 28.42
C ASN A 420 20.38 -32.30 26.90
N SER A 421 20.07 -31.14 26.34
CA SER A 421 19.91 -30.95 24.89
C SER A 421 21.21 -30.42 24.32
N GLY A 422 21.66 -31.01 23.21
CA GLY A 422 22.85 -30.54 22.47
C GLY A 422 22.67 -29.13 21.91
N ALA A 423 23.77 -28.51 21.48
CA ALA A 423 23.73 -27.22 20.82
C ALA A 423 22.96 -27.32 19.49
N THR A 424 22.29 -26.23 19.10
CA THR A 424 21.61 -26.15 17.79
C THR A 424 22.09 -24.94 17.01
N ARG A 425 22.17 -25.11 15.69
CA ARG A 425 22.52 -24.06 14.76
C ARG A 425 21.50 -24.02 13.64
N ASN A 426 20.84 -22.88 13.47
CA ASN A 426 19.87 -22.66 12.40
C ASN A 426 20.40 -21.57 11.48
N THR A 427 20.48 -21.85 10.19
CA THR A 427 20.93 -20.92 9.16
C THR A 427 19.83 -20.73 8.13
N THR A 428 19.41 -19.49 7.91
CA THR A 428 18.46 -19.13 6.86
C THR A 428 19.18 -18.36 5.78
N TYR A 429 19.20 -18.90 4.55
CA TYR A 429 19.68 -18.20 3.37
C TYR A 429 18.50 -17.51 2.68
N SER A 430 18.60 -16.22 2.41
CA SER A 430 17.51 -15.48 1.75
C SER A 430 17.97 -14.69 0.53
N ARG A 431 17.15 -14.71 -0.53
CA ARG A 431 17.41 -13.93 -1.75
C ARG A 431 16.11 -13.59 -2.46
N TYR A 432 16.01 -12.38 -2.99
CA TYR A 432 14.86 -11.97 -3.79
C TYR A 432 15.04 -12.35 -5.26
N ALA A 433 13.93 -12.66 -5.93
CA ALA A 433 13.85 -12.98 -7.34
C ALA A 433 12.62 -12.32 -7.99
N VAL A 434 12.69 -12.08 -9.30
CA VAL A 434 11.49 -11.84 -10.12
C VAL A 434 11.14 -13.13 -10.86
N VAL A 435 9.99 -13.69 -10.56
CA VAL A 435 9.48 -14.91 -11.21
C VAL A 435 8.51 -14.52 -12.31
N ALA A 436 8.68 -15.13 -13.48
CA ALA A 436 7.83 -14.90 -14.64
C ALA A 436 7.38 -16.23 -15.25
N TRP A 437 6.11 -16.28 -15.66
CA TRP A 437 5.53 -17.38 -16.45
C TRP A 437 4.42 -16.84 -17.36
N PRO A 438 3.93 -17.59 -18.35
CA PRO A 438 2.90 -17.09 -19.26
C PRO A 438 1.61 -16.83 -18.53
N ALA A 439 0.97 -15.70 -18.83
CA ALA A 439 -0.33 -15.33 -18.30
C ALA A 439 -1.40 -16.39 -18.65
N ALA A 440 -1.28 -17.06 -19.81
CA ALA A 440 -2.17 -18.16 -20.21
C ALA A 440 -2.12 -19.34 -19.22
N GLN A 441 -0.96 -19.60 -18.61
CA GLN A 441 -0.76 -20.63 -17.59
C GLN A 441 -0.88 -20.08 -16.16
N GLY A 442 -1.18 -18.77 -16.01
CA GLY A 442 -1.11 -18.07 -14.73
C GLY A 442 -2.02 -18.66 -13.66
N VAL A 443 -3.23 -19.11 -14.03
CA VAL A 443 -4.17 -19.76 -13.11
C VAL A 443 -3.63 -21.09 -12.61
N GLU A 444 -3.14 -21.95 -13.51
CA GLU A 444 -2.59 -23.26 -13.17
C GLU A 444 -1.33 -23.14 -12.30
N ASN A 445 -0.40 -22.26 -12.69
CA ASN A 445 0.82 -22.00 -11.94
C ASN A 445 0.53 -21.39 -10.57
N ALA A 446 -0.43 -20.48 -10.47
CA ALA A 446 -0.83 -19.92 -9.19
C ALA A 446 -1.45 -20.96 -8.25
N PHE A 447 -2.28 -21.88 -8.77
CA PHE A 447 -2.79 -23.02 -7.99
C PHE A 447 -1.68 -23.95 -7.52
N LYS A 448 -0.71 -24.21 -8.40
CA LYS A 448 0.36 -25.17 -8.14
C LYS A 448 1.42 -24.62 -7.18
N TYR A 449 1.74 -23.33 -7.27
CA TYR A 449 2.95 -22.77 -6.66
C TYR A 449 2.71 -21.67 -5.62
N ILE A 450 1.53 -21.03 -5.62
CA ILE A 450 1.24 -19.91 -4.70
C ILE A 450 0.08 -20.27 -3.78
N ASN A 451 -1.16 -19.99 -4.20
CA ASN A 451 -2.39 -20.32 -3.49
C ASN A 451 -3.63 -19.97 -4.35
N VAL A 452 -4.81 -20.29 -3.83
CA VAL A 452 -6.10 -19.98 -4.45
C VAL A 452 -6.36 -18.46 -4.62
N ASN A 453 -5.80 -17.61 -3.75
CA ASN A 453 -5.94 -16.15 -3.84
C ASN A 453 -5.15 -15.58 -5.03
N ALA A 454 -3.95 -16.09 -5.27
CA ALA A 454 -3.15 -15.77 -6.44
C ALA A 454 -3.85 -16.26 -7.72
N ALA A 455 -4.47 -17.44 -7.67
CA ALA A 455 -5.15 -18.03 -8.82
C ALA A 455 -6.36 -17.20 -9.27
N VAL A 456 -7.15 -16.65 -8.34
CA VAL A 456 -8.25 -15.74 -8.71
C VAL A 456 -7.73 -14.42 -9.27
N GLY A 457 -6.61 -13.90 -8.74
CA GLY A 457 -5.94 -12.72 -9.30
C GLY A 457 -5.44 -12.95 -10.73
N ALA A 458 -4.86 -14.13 -10.99
CA ALA A 458 -4.45 -14.52 -12.34
C ALA A 458 -5.67 -14.65 -13.29
N LEU A 459 -6.78 -15.21 -12.82
CA LEU A 459 -8.02 -15.29 -13.60
C LEU A 459 -8.59 -13.89 -13.90
N GLN A 460 -8.54 -12.95 -12.95
CA GLN A 460 -8.93 -11.55 -13.19
C GLN A 460 -8.08 -10.87 -14.26
N ALA A 461 -6.78 -11.18 -14.34
CA ALA A 461 -5.90 -10.62 -15.37
C ALA A 461 -6.20 -11.17 -16.78
N GLN A 462 -6.93 -12.28 -16.90
CA GLN A 462 -7.32 -12.92 -18.15
C GLN A 462 -8.67 -12.43 -18.71
N ARG A 463 -9.27 -11.36 -18.16
CA ARG A 463 -10.59 -10.88 -18.61
C ARG A 463 -10.62 -10.58 -20.12
N PRO A 464 -11.76 -10.87 -20.79
CA PRO A 464 -13.02 -11.37 -20.24
C PRO A 464 -13.00 -12.87 -19.92
N VAL A 465 -13.70 -13.28 -18.85
CA VAL A 465 -13.83 -14.69 -18.44
C VAL A 465 -15.29 -15.10 -18.60
N ASP A 466 -15.55 -16.13 -19.39
CA ASP A 466 -16.90 -16.68 -19.59
C ASP A 466 -17.36 -17.55 -18.39
N ALA A 467 -18.66 -17.84 -18.35
CA ALA A 467 -19.27 -18.59 -17.26
C ALA A 467 -18.75 -20.04 -17.13
N ASP A 468 -18.42 -20.71 -18.23
CA ASP A 468 -17.90 -22.09 -18.19
C ASP A 468 -16.48 -22.13 -17.65
N SER A 469 -15.64 -21.17 -18.07
CA SER A 469 -14.29 -20.99 -17.55
C SER A 469 -14.30 -20.68 -16.05
N LEU A 470 -15.19 -19.79 -15.61
CA LEU A 470 -15.36 -19.46 -14.18
C LEU A 470 -15.88 -20.65 -13.37
N ARG A 471 -16.80 -21.46 -13.92
CA ARG A 471 -17.29 -22.69 -13.30
C ARG A 471 -16.16 -23.69 -13.05
N ARG A 472 -15.35 -23.98 -14.08
CA ARG A 472 -14.20 -24.89 -13.98
C ARG A 472 -13.21 -24.41 -12.94
N PHE A 473 -12.94 -23.10 -12.91
CA PHE A 473 -12.08 -22.51 -11.88
C PHE A 473 -12.63 -22.79 -10.48
N MET A 474 -13.92 -22.52 -10.22
CA MET A 474 -14.55 -22.76 -8.92
C MET A 474 -14.49 -24.25 -8.51
N GLU A 475 -14.68 -25.17 -9.45
CA GLU A 475 -14.57 -26.61 -9.20
C GLU A 475 -13.14 -27.00 -8.78
N VAL A 476 -12.12 -26.49 -9.46
CA VAL A 476 -10.71 -26.70 -9.10
C VAL A 476 -10.39 -26.15 -7.70
N VAL A 477 -10.88 -24.95 -7.37
CA VAL A 477 -10.71 -24.39 -6.01
C VAL A 477 -11.35 -25.31 -4.97
N CYS A 478 -12.56 -25.82 -5.22
CA CYS A 478 -13.24 -26.72 -4.27
C CYS A 478 -12.43 -28.01 -4.01
N VAL A 479 -11.87 -28.61 -5.07
CA VAL A 479 -11.00 -29.78 -4.94
C VAL A 479 -9.75 -29.44 -4.12
N LYS A 480 -9.06 -28.34 -4.45
CA LYS A 480 -7.85 -27.89 -3.75
C LYS A 480 -8.07 -27.60 -2.27
N LEU A 481 -9.21 -27.01 -1.89
CA LEU A 481 -9.56 -26.77 -0.49
C LEU A 481 -9.91 -28.06 0.29
N SER A 482 -10.26 -29.14 -0.42
CA SER A 482 -10.56 -30.44 0.18
C SER A 482 -9.33 -31.35 0.34
N GLU A 483 -8.27 -31.11 -0.45
CA GLU A 483 -6.99 -31.82 -0.35
C GLU A 483 -6.33 -31.49 1.00
N THR A 484 -5.96 -32.52 1.77
CA THR A 484 -5.14 -32.38 2.99
C THR A 484 -3.76 -32.92 2.65
N PRO A 485 -2.70 -32.10 2.57
CA PRO A 485 -1.36 -32.61 2.29
C PRO A 485 -0.93 -33.59 3.37
N GLN A 486 -0.34 -34.73 2.98
CA GLN A 486 0.03 -35.81 3.92
C GLN A 486 1.13 -35.40 4.92
N ASP A 487 1.89 -34.32 4.65
CA ASP A 487 3.06 -33.88 5.44
C ASP A 487 2.95 -32.45 6.02
N SER A 488 1.77 -31.80 5.98
CA SER A 488 1.60 -30.42 6.47
C SER A 488 1.01 -30.35 7.88
N ASN A 489 1.51 -29.44 8.71
CA ASN A 489 0.95 -29.18 10.04
C ASN A 489 -0.52 -28.70 9.91
N PRO A 490 -1.49 -29.25 10.68
CA PRO A 490 -2.92 -28.89 10.56
C PRO A 490 -3.23 -27.39 10.73
N TRP A 491 -2.30 -26.63 11.31
CA TRP A 491 -2.39 -25.20 11.55
C TRP A 491 -1.93 -24.33 10.36
N ASP A 492 -1.21 -24.89 9.38
CA ASP A 492 -0.60 -24.12 8.27
C ASP A 492 -1.55 -23.85 7.09
N HIS A 493 -2.74 -24.47 7.07
CA HIS A 493 -3.71 -24.31 5.99
C HIS A 493 -5.12 -24.08 6.53
N PRO A 494 -5.62 -22.83 6.60
CA PRO A 494 -7.05 -22.63 6.70
C PRO A 494 -7.69 -23.22 5.43
N LYS A 495 -8.59 -24.19 5.57
CA LYS A 495 -9.41 -24.79 4.49
C LYS A 495 -10.43 -23.79 3.90
N ILE A 496 -10.08 -22.50 3.90
CA ILE A 496 -10.98 -21.37 3.77
C ILE A 496 -10.30 -20.34 2.86
N VAL A 497 -11.06 -19.76 1.94
CA VAL A 497 -10.60 -18.67 1.06
C VAL A 497 -10.53 -17.34 1.83
N SER A 498 -9.71 -16.39 1.37
CA SER A 498 -9.64 -15.07 2.00
C SER A 498 -10.79 -14.15 1.59
N VAL A 499 -11.02 -13.08 2.36
CA VAL A 499 -11.87 -11.95 1.94
C VAL A 499 -11.41 -11.35 0.60
N GLY A 500 -10.09 -11.26 0.37
CA GLY A 500 -9.52 -10.78 -0.89
C GLY A 500 -9.97 -11.63 -2.09
N PHE A 501 -9.94 -12.96 -1.94
CA PHE A 501 -10.44 -13.88 -2.95
C PHE A 501 -11.92 -13.66 -3.24
N CYS A 502 -12.75 -13.54 -2.19
CA CYS A 502 -14.19 -13.32 -2.35
C CYS A 502 -14.49 -11.98 -3.04
N ARG A 503 -13.71 -10.93 -2.78
CA ARG A 503 -13.84 -9.64 -3.48
C ARG A 503 -13.57 -9.80 -4.98
N SER A 504 -12.44 -10.43 -5.33
CA SER A 504 -12.07 -10.70 -6.72
C SER A 504 -13.10 -11.56 -7.46
N MET A 505 -13.65 -12.57 -6.78
CA MET A 505 -14.72 -13.42 -7.32
C MET A 505 -16.01 -12.64 -7.57
N CYS A 506 -16.39 -11.69 -6.72
CA CYS A 506 -17.61 -10.89 -6.93
C CYS A 506 -17.56 -10.14 -8.27
N GLU A 507 -16.41 -9.56 -8.61
CA GLU A 507 -16.24 -8.86 -9.89
C GLU A 507 -16.35 -9.82 -11.09
N LEU A 508 -15.68 -10.98 -11.02
CA LEU A 508 -15.75 -12.00 -12.07
C LEU A 508 -17.17 -12.54 -12.26
N LEU A 509 -17.93 -12.71 -11.18
CA LEU A 509 -19.32 -13.17 -11.21
C LEU A 509 -20.26 -12.12 -11.84
N VAL A 510 -20.05 -10.84 -11.54
CA VAL A 510 -20.80 -9.74 -12.17
C VAL A 510 -20.56 -9.72 -13.69
N ASP A 511 -19.31 -9.90 -14.11
CA ASP A 511 -18.92 -9.92 -15.53
C ASP A 511 -19.49 -11.15 -16.25
N ALA A 512 -19.43 -12.34 -15.63
CA ALA A 512 -19.92 -13.59 -16.21
C ALA A 512 -21.46 -13.65 -16.36
N GLY A 513 -22.20 -12.97 -15.47
CA GLY A 513 -23.66 -12.83 -15.61
C GLY A 513 -24.49 -14.11 -15.41
N ASP A 514 -23.92 -15.17 -14.80
CA ASP A 514 -24.64 -16.43 -14.50
C ASP A 514 -25.06 -16.52 -13.02
N PRO A 515 -26.37 -16.46 -12.70
CA PRO A 515 -26.86 -16.54 -11.31
C PRO A 515 -26.57 -17.89 -10.63
N ALA A 516 -26.40 -18.99 -11.39
CA ALA A 516 -26.06 -20.28 -10.82
C ALA A 516 -24.64 -20.28 -10.22
N LEU A 517 -23.70 -19.55 -10.83
CA LEU A 517 -22.35 -19.38 -10.29
C LEU A 517 -22.36 -18.52 -9.03
N VAL A 518 -23.21 -17.50 -8.97
CA VAL A 518 -23.37 -16.69 -7.75
C VAL A 518 -23.86 -17.56 -6.59
N ARG A 519 -24.87 -18.41 -6.81
CA ARG A 519 -25.35 -19.35 -5.78
C ARG A 519 -24.25 -20.31 -5.33
N LEU A 520 -23.49 -20.87 -6.27
CA LEU A 520 -22.34 -21.75 -6.00
C LEU A 520 -21.27 -21.03 -5.16
N PHE A 521 -21.03 -19.76 -5.47
CA PHE A 521 -20.04 -18.95 -4.76
C PHE A 521 -20.42 -18.74 -3.29
N PHE A 522 -21.68 -18.39 -3.03
CA PHE A 522 -22.17 -18.25 -1.67
C PHE A 522 -22.14 -19.59 -0.91
N SER A 523 -22.50 -20.70 -1.56
CA SER A 523 -22.58 -22.00 -0.88
C SER A 523 -21.22 -22.54 -0.46
N TYR A 524 -20.21 -22.44 -1.33
CA TYR A 524 -18.90 -23.09 -1.12
C TYR A 524 -17.83 -22.16 -0.56
N PHE A 525 -17.81 -20.88 -0.95
CA PHE A 525 -16.71 -19.98 -0.59
C PHE A 525 -17.09 -19.02 0.52
N VAL A 526 -18.21 -18.29 0.36
CA VAL A 526 -18.61 -17.26 1.32
C VAL A 526 -19.03 -17.86 2.66
N ASN A 527 -19.75 -18.98 2.65
CA ASN A 527 -20.13 -19.70 3.87
C ASN A 527 -18.95 -20.32 4.62
N GLY A 528 -17.81 -20.52 3.95
CA GLY A 528 -16.59 -21.04 4.55
C GLY A 528 -15.75 -20.00 5.26
N LEU A 529 -16.00 -18.69 5.07
CA LEU A 529 -15.15 -17.60 5.58
C LEU A 529 -14.99 -17.60 7.10
N ASN A 530 -13.74 -17.45 7.54
CA ASN A 530 -13.37 -17.42 8.95
C ASN A 530 -14.14 -16.32 9.72
N GLN A 531 -14.58 -16.62 10.94
CA GLN A 531 -15.34 -15.70 11.78
C GLN A 531 -14.57 -14.45 12.22
N TYR A 532 -13.23 -14.49 12.17
CA TYR A 532 -12.36 -13.37 12.57
C TYR A 532 -11.95 -12.43 11.42
N GLU A 533 -12.30 -12.75 10.16
CA GLU A 533 -12.00 -11.87 9.03
C GLU A 533 -12.95 -10.66 8.95
N LYS A 534 -12.46 -9.53 8.41
CA LYS A 534 -13.25 -8.31 8.18
C LYS A 534 -14.22 -8.49 7.01
N LYS A 535 -15.33 -9.21 7.25
CA LYS A 535 -16.38 -9.48 6.25
C LYS A 535 -17.01 -8.21 5.65
N ASP A 536 -16.92 -7.07 6.34
CA ASP A 536 -17.41 -5.76 5.87
C ASP A 536 -16.78 -5.32 4.53
N ASP A 537 -15.60 -5.83 4.20
CA ASP A 537 -14.87 -5.55 2.97
C ASP A 537 -15.51 -6.18 1.71
N LEU A 538 -16.53 -7.03 1.90
CA LEU A 538 -17.30 -7.66 0.82
C LEU A 538 -18.59 -6.89 0.45
N VAL A 539 -18.92 -5.82 1.19
CA VAL A 539 -20.15 -5.05 0.99
C VAL A 539 -20.27 -4.55 -0.45
N ASP A 540 -19.22 -3.97 -1.02
CA ASP A 540 -19.27 -3.40 -2.36
C ASP A 540 -19.50 -4.48 -3.43
N GLY A 541 -18.80 -5.61 -3.30
CA GLY A 541 -18.98 -6.78 -4.18
C GLY A 541 -20.39 -7.38 -4.09
N PHE A 542 -20.94 -7.53 -2.89
CA PHE A 542 -22.30 -8.05 -2.70
C PHE A 542 -23.36 -7.05 -3.17
N THR A 543 -23.11 -5.75 -3.04
CA THR A 543 -23.98 -4.70 -3.59
C THR A 543 -24.00 -4.78 -5.12
N ALA A 544 -22.84 -4.96 -5.75
CA ALA A 544 -22.75 -5.13 -7.20
C ALA A 544 -23.50 -6.39 -7.69
N LEU A 545 -23.36 -7.52 -6.98
CA LEU A 545 -24.12 -8.74 -7.28
C LEU A 545 -25.64 -8.52 -7.11
N ALA A 546 -26.07 -7.97 -5.97
CA ALA A 546 -27.49 -7.70 -5.70
C ALA A 546 -28.12 -6.68 -6.68
N GLY A 547 -27.32 -5.77 -7.24
CA GLY A 547 -27.76 -4.82 -8.26
C GLY A 547 -27.77 -5.37 -9.68
N ARG A 548 -26.98 -6.42 -9.97
CA ARG A 548 -26.81 -7.00 -11.32
C ARG A 548 -27.83 -8.11 -11.62
N PHE A 549 -28.19 -8.92 -10.62
CA PHE A 549 -29.00 -10.12 -10.79
C PHE A 549 -30.43 -9.95 -10.25
N ASP A 550 -31.38 -10.75 -10.74
CA ASP A 550 -32.73 -10.81 -10.16
C ASP A 550 -32.65 -11.33 -8.71
N TRP A 551 -33.38 -10.68 -7.80
CA TRP A 551 -33.36 -11.05 -6.39
C TRP A 551 -33.86 -12.48 -6.14
N ASN A 552 -34.78 -12.99 -6.97
CA ASN A 552 -35.28 -14.36 -6.85
C ASN A 552 -34.19 -15.40 -7.10
N ASP A 553 -33.17 -15.06 -7.89
CA ASP A 553 -32.09 -15.96 -8.23
C ASP A 553 -31.03 -16.08 -7.13
N ILE A 554 -30.65 -14.97 -6.51
CA ILE A 554 -29.48 -14.91 -5.62
C ILE A 554 -29.82 -14.51 -4.17
N GLY A 555 -31.02 -13.96 -3.94
CA GLY A 555 -31.39 -13.34 -2.67
C GLY A 555 -31.32 -14.28 -1.48
N GLN A 556 -31.80 -15.52 -1.63
CA GLN A 556 -31.75 -16.53 -0.57
C GLN A 556 -30.31 -16.88 -0.14
N ALA A 557 -29.36 -16.90 -1.08
CA ALA A 557 -27.98 -17.21 -0.77
C ALA A 557 -27.31 -16.09 0.04
N LEU A 558 -27.54 -14.83 -0.35
CA LEU A 558 -27.05 -13.66 0.39
C LEU A 558 -27.70 -13.54 1.78
N LEU A 559 -29.03 -13.73 1.87
CA LEU A 559 -29.75 -13.69 3.15
C LEU A 559 -29.26 -14.79 4.09
N SER A 560 -29.06 -16.02 3.60
CA SER A 560 -28.52 -17.12 4.42
C SER A 560 -27.13 -16.83 4.95
N PHE A 561 -26.27 -16.15 4.17
CA PHE A 561 -24.95 -15.74 4.64
C PHE A 561 -25.06 -14.70 5.76
N LEU A 562 -25.87 -13.66 5.54
CA LEU A 562 -26.10 -12.60 6.54
C LEU A 562 -26.70 -13.18 7.82
N ASP A 563 -27.57 -14.18 7.73
CA ASP A 563 -28.14 -14.82 8.93
C ASP A 563 -27.09 -15.56 9.77
N ARG A 564 -26.12 -16.22 9.12
CA ARG A 564 -25.06 -17.03 9.76
C ARG A 564 -23.95 -16.24 10.43
N THR A 565 -23.75 -14.95 10.15
CA THR A 565 -22.74 -14.15 10.86
C THR A 565 -23.13 -14.07 12.34
N VAL A 566 -22.43 -14.85 13.16
CA VAL A 566 -22.75 -15.19 14.55
C VAL A 566 -23.07 -13.96 15.39
N GLU A 567 -24.29 -13.90 15.92
CA GLU A 567 -24.67 -13.02 17.03
C GLU A 567 -24.33 -13.77 18.33
N SER A 568 -23.09 -13.64 18.82
CA SER A 568 -22.64 -14.37 20.02
C SER A 568 -23.59 -14.18 21.20
N THR A 569 -24.32 -15.25 21.52
CA THR A 569 -24.99 -15.50 22.79
C THR A 569 -24.70 -16.95 23.19
N GLY A 570 -23.51 -17.20 23.74
CA GLY A 570 -23.19 -18.52 24.29
C GLY A 570 -21.78 -18.60 24.87
N MET A 571 -21.68 -18.87 26.17
CA MET A 571 -20.41 -19.13 26.87
C MET A 571 -19.68 -20.34 26.27
N SER A 572 -18.43 -20.16 25.86
CA SER A 572 -17.47 -21.26 25.72
C SER A 572 -16.88 -21.56 27.10
N LEU A 573 -16.92 -22.81 27.54
CA LEU A 573 -16.43 -23.27 28.86
C LEU A 573 -14.89 -23.42 28.92
N PHE A 574 -14.15 -23.09 27.86
CA PHE A 574 -12.72 -23.41 27.74
C PHE A 574 -11.79 -22.26 27.28
N GLU A 575 -12.23 -21.00 27.32
CA GLU A 575 -11.33 -19.87 27.02
C GLU A 575 -11.25 -18.85 28.16
N PRO A 576 -10.04 -18.36 28.53
CA PRO A 576 -9.88 -17.36 29.57
C PRO A 576 -10.57 -16.04 29.22
N VAL A 577 -11.21 -15.45 30.23
CA VAL A 577 -12.19 -14.33 30.21
C VAL A 577 -11.62 -12.97 29.75
N HIS A 578 -10.52 -12.90 28.99
CA HIS A 578 -9.89 -11.61 28.67
C HIS A 578 -9.75 -11.20 27.20
N MET A 579 -10.18 -11.98 26.19
CA MET A 579 -10.07 -11.53 24.78
C MET A 579 -11.23 -11.89 23.83
N ALA A 580 -12.50 -11.71 24.26
CA ALA A 580 -13.64 -11.67 23.34
C ALA A 580 -14.78 -10.77 23.87
N SER A 581 -14.67 -9.45 23.70
CA SER A 581 -15.64 -8.47 24.19
C SER A 581 -16.31 -7.65 23.07
N GLY A 582 -16.90 -8.31 22.08
CA GLY A 582 -17.80 -7.65 21.13
C GLY A 582 -18.83 -8.61 20.58
N ALA A 583 -20.12 -8.38 20.85
CA ALA A 583 -21.18 -9.04 20.11
C ALA A 583 -21.04 -8.65 18.62
N ASN A 584 -20.78 -9.63 17.76
CA ASN A 584 -20.50 -9.40 16.35
C ASN A 584 -21.78 -8.98 15.61
N ASN A 585 -22.00 -7.67 15.43
CA ASN A 585 -23.12 -7.11 14.66
C ASN A 585 -22.80 -6.94 13.16
N SER A 586 -21.82 -7.68 12.63
CA SER A 586 -21.40 -7.60 11.22
C SER A 586 -22.54 -7.85 10.24
N GLY A 587 -23.37 -8.88 10.46
CA GLY A 587 -24.52 -9.17 9.59
C GLY A 587 -25.51 -8.00 9.48
N LEU A 588 -25.83 -7.36 10.61
CA LEU A 588 -26.67 -6.16 10.64
C LEU A 588 -26.03 -5.01 9.84
N ARG A 589 -24.74 -4.74 10.09
CA ARG A 589 -23.99 -3.66 9.42
C ARG A 589 -23.90 -3.90 7.91
N MET A 590 -23.56 -5.11 7.49
CA MET A 590 -23.45 -5.48 6.09
C MET A 590 -24.79 -5.38 5.38
N ALA A 591 -25.87 -5.94 5.95
CA ALA A 591 -27.21 -5.89 5.35
C ALA A 591 -27.66 -4.45 5.09
N LEU A 592 -27.46 -3.55 6.06
CA LEU A 592 -27.82 -2.14 5.92
C LEU A 592 -26.95 -1.39 4.90
N ARG A 593 -25.64 -1.66 4.86
CA ARG A 593 -24.75 -1.01 3.87
C ARG A 593 -25.03 -1.48 2.45
N ILE A 594 -25.31 -2.77 2.26
CA ILE A 594 -25.71 -3.31 0.95
C ILE A 594 -27.05 -2.71 0.53
N ALA A 595 -28.04 -2.67 1.43
CA ALA A 595 -29.32 -2.02 1.16
C ALA A 595 -29.15 -0.52 0.81
N ASP A 596 -28.20 0.17 1.44
CA ASP A 596 -27.91 1.59 1.19
C ASP A 596 -27.38 1.87 -0.22
N GLY A 597 -26.66 0.90 -0.81
CA GLY A 597 -26.10 0.99 -2.16
C GLY A 597 -27.03 0.53 -3.28
N LEU A 598 -28.23 0.04 -2.96
CA LEU A 598 -29.20 -0.47 -3.94
C LEU A 598 -30.32 0.53 -4.25
N TYR A 599 -30.89 0.43 -5.44
CA TYR A 599 -32.14 1.12 -5.79
C TYR A 599 -33.35 0.46 -5.10
N ALA A 600 -34.44 1.21 -4.98
CA ALA A 600 -35.68 0.72 -4.40
C ALA A 600 -36.22 -0.50 -5.18
N GLY A 601 -36.47 -1.60 -4.46
CA GLY A 601 -36.93 -2.86 -5.04
C GLY A 601 -36.89 -4.02 -4.04
N ALA A 602 -37.18 -5.23 -4.53
CA ALA A 602 -37.30 -6.43 -3.70
C ALA A 602 -36.01 -6.75 -2.91
N ALA A 603 -34.83 -6.57 -3.53
CA ALA A 603 -33.54 -6.79 -2.90
C ALA A 603 -33.31 -5.86 -1.69
N GLN A 604 -33.52 -4.56 -1.89
CA GLN A 604 -33.37 -3.57 -0.82
C GLN A 604 -34.37 -3.83 0.32
N GLN A 605 -35.64 -4.09 0.02
CA GLN A 605 -36.65 -4.37 1.04
C GLN A 605 -36.31 -5.62 1.87
N ALA A 606 -35.89 -6.71 1.23
CA ALA A 606 -35.52 -7.94 1.92
C ALA A 606 -34.29 -7.74 2.83
N LEU A 607 -33.29 -6.97 2.38
CA LEU A 607 -32.09 -6.65 3.17
C LEU A 607 -32.41 -5.74 4.37
N ILE A 608 -33.29 -4.76 4.20
CA ILE A 608 -33.76 -3.93 5.32
C ILE A 608 -34.54 -4.80 6.33
N ARG A 609 -35.36 -5.73 5.85
CA ARG A 609 -36.13 -6.63 6.71
C ARG A 609 -35.24 -7.52 7.57
N ILE A 610 -34.25 -8.20 6.98
CA ILE A 610 -33.33 -9.03 7.76
C ILE A 610 -32.50 -8.20 8.75
N ALA A 611 -32.12 -6.96 8.37
CA ALA A 611 -31.48 -6.03 9.29
C ALA A 611 -32.37 -5.68 10.49
N ALA A 612 -33.65 -5.39 10.26
CA ALA A 612 -34.61 -5.11 11.33
C ALA A 612 -34.78 -6.31 12.28
N GLU A 613 -34.93 -7.51 11.73
CA GLU A 613 -35.05 -8.75 12.51
C GLU A 613 -33.80 -9.02 13.37
N LYS A 614 -32.60 -8.78 12.82
CA LYS A 614 -31.35 -8.89 13.57
C LYS A 614 -31.21 -7.85 14.66
N ALA A 615 -31.54 -6.60 14.36
CA ALA A 615 -31.55 -5.54 15.39
C ALA A 615 -32.47 -5.89 16.56
N ALA A 616 -33.62 -6.54 16.30
CA ALA A 616 -34.53 -6.99 17.35
C ALA A 616 -33.91 -8.07 18.26
N ARG A 617 -33.03 -8.94 17.74
CA ARG A 617 -32.36 -10.03 18.48
C ARG A 617 -31.16 -9.56 19.31
N LEU A 618 -30.48 -8.48 18.91
CA LEU A 618 -29.31 -7.97 19.63
C LEU A 618 -29.64 -7.47 21.04
N ARG A 619 -28.67 -7.57 21.97
CA ARG A 619 -28.79 -6.95 23.30
C ARG A 619 -28.84 -5.43 23.16
N GLU A 620 -29.63 -4.78 24.03
CA GLU A 620 -29.86 -3.33 23.98
C GLU A 620 -28.55 -2.52 23.99
N GLU A 621 -27.61 -2.90 24.86
CA GLU A 621 -26.31 -2.22 25.01
C GLU A 621 -25.42 -2.36 23.78
N ASP A 622 -25.47 -3.49 23.08
CA ASP A 622 -24.65 -3.75 21.89
C ASP A 622 -25.25 -3.04 20.66
N LEU A 623 -26.59 -2.99 20.57
CA LEU A 623 -27.30 -2.29 19.51
C LEU A 623 -27.06 -0.78 19.60
N CYS A 624 -27.14 -0.18 20.80
CA CYS A 624 -26.91 1.25 20.98
C CYS A 624 -25.46 1.68 20.76
N LYS A 625 -24.48 0.77 20.89
CA LYS A 625 -23.07 1.02 20.56
C LYS A 625 -22.75 0.75 19.09
N SER A 626 -23.69 0.19 18.33
CA SER A 626 -23.47 -0.16 16.93
C SER A 626 -23.44 1.09 16.04
N SER A 627 -22.45 1.15 15.14
CA SER A 627 -22.44 2.14 14.07
C SER A 627 -23.58 1.96 13.05
N ALA A 628 -24.29 0.83 13.10
CA ALA A 628 -25.44 0.56 12.22
C ALA A 628 -26.69 1.38 12.55
N ILE A 629 -26.79 1.96 13.75
CA ILE A 629 -28.06 2.53 14.26
C ILE A 629 -28.60 3.67 13.39
N GLY A 630 -27.71 4.49 12.81
CA GLY A 630 -28.09 5.55 11.88
C GLY A 630 -28.73 5.00 10.60
N LEU A 631 -28.06 4.04 9.95
CA LEU A 631 -28.60 3.39 8.75
C LEU A 631 -29.88 2.59 9.05
N LEU A 632 -29.97 1.93 10.21
CA LEU A 632 -31.17 1.21 10.63
C LEU A 632 -32.38 2.15 10.69
N TRP A 633 -32.24 3.31 11.34
CA TRP A 633 -33.33 4.28 11.43
C TRP A 633 -33.60 5.03 10.12
N LYS A 634 -32.56 5.33 9.33
CA LYS A 634 -32.72 5.87 7.97
C LYS A 634 -33.68 5.00 7.16
N TRP A 635 -33.43 3.69 7.14
CA TRP A 635 -34.20 2.76 6.33
C TRP A 635 -35.52 2.34 6.97
N ALA A 636 -35.60 2.16 8.30
CA ALA A 636 -36.88 1.90 8.97
C ALA A 636 -37.90 3.03 8.73
N ILE A 637 -37.45 4.28 8.73
CA ILE A 637 -38.31 5.44 8.47
C ILE A 637 -38.73 5.50 7.00
N ARG A 638 -37.77 5.35 6.08
CA ARG A 638 -38.00 5.52 4.63
C ARG A 638 -38.67 4.32 3.96
N CYS A 639 -38.65 3.14 4.59
CA CYS A 639 -39.30 1.96 4.04
C CYS A 639 -40.82 2.09 4.12
N ASP A 640 -41.51 1.77 3.03
CA ASP A 640 -42.98 1.75 2.98
C ASP A 640 -43.58 0.55 3.73
N ASP A 641 -42.76 -0.46 4.06
CA ASP A 641 -43.17 -1.61 4.86
C ASP A 641 -43.30 -1.22 6.34
N VAL A 642 -44.54 -1.10 6.79
CA VAL A 642 -44.89 -0.74 8.17
C VAL A 642 -44.46 -1.83 9.17
N ASP A 643 -44.39 -3.10 8.76
CA ASP A 643 -43.95 -4.18 9.64
C ASP A 643 -42.46 -4.04 9.97
N ILE A 644 -41.63 -3.69 8.99
CA ILE A 644 -40.21 -3.41 9.20
C ILE A 644 -40.02 -2.27 10.21
N PHE A 645 -40.75 -1.16 10.03
CA PHE A 645 -40.72 -0.05 10.98
C PHE A 645 -41.11 -0.51 12.39
N ASN A 646 -42.19 -1.29 12.50
CA ASN A 646 -42.67 -1.78 13.79
C ASN A 646 -41.69 -2.74 14.47
N ILE A 647 -40.99 -3.62 13.74
CA ILE A 647 -39.96 -4.51 14.30
C ILE A 647 -38.87 -3.68 14.99
N VAL A 648 -38.36 -2.66 14.30
CA VAL A 648 -37.32 -1.77 14.84
C VAL A 648 -37.87 -0.94 16.00
N ALA A 649 -39.01 -0.29 15.81
CA ALA A 649 -39.61 0.58 16.82
C ALA A 649 -39.93 -0.16 18.12
N ASN A 650 -40.51 -1.36 18.04
CA ASN A 650 -40.85 -2.18 19.22
C ASN A 650 -39.62 -2.53 20.07
N LYS A 651 -38.46 -2.75 19.44
CA LYS A 651 -37.20 -3.00 20.16
C LYS A 651 -36.82 -1.81 21.04
N PHE A 652 -36.93 -0.59 20.50
CA PHE A 652 -36.55 0.64 21.20
C PHE A 652 -37.64 1.16 22.14
N CYS A 653 -38.92 0.91 21.85
CA CYS A 653 -40.01 1.21 22.77
C CYS A 653 -39.84 0.47 24.11
N ASN A 654 -39.30 -0.74 24.11
CA ASN A 654 -39.12 -1.54 25.34
C ASN A 654 -37.76 -1.33 26.03
N MET A 655 -36.89 -0.50 25.45
CA MET A 655 -35.52 -0.30 25.92
C MET A 655 -35.44 0.60 27.17
N LYS A 656 -34.41 0.39 28.00
CA LYS A 656 -34.14 1.25 29.16
C LYS A 656 -33.94 2.72 28.74
N PRO A 657 -34.61 3.70 29.40
CA PRO A 657 -34.46 5.12 29.05
C PRO A 657 -33.02 5.65 29.10
N THR A 658 -32.15 5.02 29.89
CA THR A 658 -30.72 5.36 29.97
C THR A 658 -29.96 5.14 28.66
N LEU A 659 -30.44 4.24 27.79
CA LEU A 659 -29.80 3.86 26.54
C LEU A 659 -30.39 4.56 25.30
N LEU A 660 -31.48 5.32 25.48
CA LEU A 660 -32.25 5.89 24.36
C LEU A 660 -31.61 7.13 23.71
N GLN A 661 -30.69 7.82 24.38
CA GLN A 661 -30.08 9.04 23.84
C GLN A 661 -29.47 8.86 22.42
N PRO A 662 -28.53 7.91 22.19
CA PRO A 662 -27.96 7.70 20.85
C PRO A 662 -29.01 7.24 19.81
N VAL A 663 -30.06 6.55 20.25
CA VAL A 663 -31.17 6.11 19.41
C VAL A 663 -31.97 7.31 18.90
N ILE A 664 -32.31 8.23 19.80
CA ILE A 664 -33.07 9.43 19.49
C ILE A 664 -32.27 10.35 18.57
N GLU A 665 -30.98 10.51 18.82
CA GLU A 665 -30.08 11.25 17.92
C GLU A 665 -30.07 10.64 16.51
N ALA A 666 -30.01 9.32 16.38
CA ALA A 666 -30.00 8.62 15.10
C ALA A 666 -31.29 8.82 14.30
N PHE A 667 -32.47 8.55 14.87
CA PHE A 667 -33.71 8.75 14.10
C PHE A 667 -34.03 10.23 13.87
N SER A 668 -33.62 11.13 14.77
CA SER A 668 -33.83 12.58 14.64
C SER A 668 -33.25 13.15 13.34
N GLN A 669 -32.15 12.59 12.83
CA GLN A 669 -31.56 12.98 11.54
C GLN A 669 -32.48 12.71 10.34
N HIS A 670 -33.47 11.83 10.49
CA HIS A 670 -34.35 11.37 9.43
C HIS A 670 -35.83 11.72 9.63
N VAL A 671 -36.22 12.21 10.82
CA VAL A 671 -37.59 12.63 11.13
C VAL A 671 -38.11 13.75 10.23
N GLY A 672 -37.24 14.61 9.70
CA GLY A 672 -37.64 15.70 8.79
C GLY A 672 -38.28 15.25 7.47
N VAL A 673 -38.22 13.95 7.15
CA VAL A 673 -38.83 13.34 5.96
C VAL A 673 -40.27 12.88 6.23
N ILE A 674 -40.68 12.78 7.51
CA ILE A 674 -42.00 12.27 7.92
C ILE A 674 -42.90 13.44 8.34
N ASP A 675 -44.16 13.45 7.89
CA ASP A 675 -45.15 14.42 8.39
C ASP A 675 -45.54 14.11 9.85
N ALA A 676 -45.84 15.14 10.64
CA ALA A 676 -46.31 14.99 12.01
C ALA A 676 -47.65 14.22 12.09
N SER A 677 -48.38 14.12 10.98
CA SER A 677 -49.61 13.33 10.85
C SER A 677 -49.38 11.83 10.60
N ASP A 678 -48.14 11.41 10.32
CA ASP A 678 -47.78 10.01 10.06
C ASP A 678 -47.75 9.22 11.38
N ASN A 679 -48.35 8.02 11.37
CA ASN A 679 -48.32 7.09 12.50
C ASN A 679 -46.89 6.76 12.97
N LYS A 680 -45.90 6.76 12.06
CA LYS A 680 -44.49 6.58 12.40
C LYS A 680 -43.99 7.67 13.34
N PHE A 681 -44.41 8.93 13.15
CA PHE A 681 -44.00 10.04 14.00
C PHE A 681 -44.52 9.88 15.43
N ALA A 682 -45.77 9.44 15.60
CA ALA A 682 -46.34 9.19 16.92
C ALA A 682 -45.55 8.12 17.70
N VAL A 683 -45.09 7.07 17.02
CA VAL A 683 -44.26 6.03 17.63
C VAL A 683 -42.88 6.58 18.04
N LEU A 684 -42.22 7.36 17.19
CA LEU A 684 -40.94 8.01 17.53
C LEU A 684 -41.08 8.98 18.70
N ALA A 685 -42.17 9.76 18.73
CA ALA A 685 -42.49 10.65 19.84
C ALA A 685 -42.69 9.89 21.15
N SER A 686 -43.28 8.69 21.12
CA SER A 686 -43.45 7.83 22.30
C SER A 686 -42.10 7.36 22.89
N ILE A 687 -41.10 7.08 22.03
CA ILE A 687 -39.74 6.72 22.46
C ILE A 687 -39.07 7.92 23.13
N ALA A 688 -39.20 9.10 22.51
CA ALA A 688 -38.68 10.35 23.08
C ALA A 688 -39.35 10.69 24.42
N ALA A 689 -40.66 10.49 24.56
CA ALA A 689 -41.40 10.72 25.80
C ALA A 689 -40.85 9.88 26.96
N LYS A 690 -40.52 8.60 26.75
CA LYS A 690 -39.89 7.75 27.78
C LYS A 690 -38.56 8.30 28.28
N ARG A 691 -37.76 8.88 27.38
CA ARG A 691 -36.49 9.54 27.73
C ARG A 691 -36.75 10.82 28.52
N ILE A 692 -37.72 11.63 28.09
CA ILE A 692 -38.14 12.86 28.78
C ILE A 692 -38.60 12.55 30.22
N ASP A 693 -39.45 11.55 30.42
CA ASP A 693 -39.96 11.18 31.74
C ASP A 693 -38.82 10.76 32.69
N TRP A 694 -37.87 9.98 32.18
CA TRP A 694 -36.69 9.58 32.94
C TRP A 694 -35.78 10.78 33.29
N LEU A 695 -35.53 11.67 32.32
CA LEU A 695 -34.75 12.89 32.54
C LEU A 695 -35.42 13.80 33.58
N ASN A 696 -36.74 13.99 33.50
CA ASN A 696 -37.51 14.78 34.47
C ASN A 696 -37.43 14.18 35.88
N SER A 697 -37.53 12.85 36.02
CA SER A 697 -37.32 12.19 37.30
C SER A 697 -35.91 12.43 37.87
N LYS A 698 -34.88 12.46 37.02
CA LYS A 698 -33.51 12.81 37.43
C LYS A 698 -33.35 14.28 37.81
N LEU A 699 -33.89 15.20 37.02
CA LEU A 699 -33.86 16.64 37.32
C LEU A 699 -34.54 16.96 38.66
N GLN A 700 -35.67 16.30 38.97
CA GLN A 700 -36.34 16.43 40.27
C GLN A 700 -35.45 15.99 41.44
N SER A 701 -34.67 14.91 41.27
CA SER A 701 -33.74 14.44 42.30
C SER A 701 -32.49 15.33 42.45
N MET A 702 -32.07 15.99 41.38
CA MET A 702 -30.79 16.73 41.33
C MET A 702 -30.92 18.22 41.66
N GLY A 703 -32.13 18.80 41.62
CA GLY A 703 -32.38 20.24 41.81
C GLY A 703 -32.30 20.76 43.25
N GLN A 704 -31.65 20.04 44.17
CA GLN A 704 -31.51 20.50 45.56
C GLN A 704 -30.33 21.48 45.74
N PRO A 705 -30.42 22.44 46.68
CA PRO A 705 -29.33 23.36 46.99
C PRO A 705 -28.06 22.63 47.50
N PHE A 706 -26.91 23.31 47.44
CA PHE A 706 -25.61 22.76 47.82
C PHE A 706 -25.66 22.00 49.16
N SER A 707 -25.32 20.72 49.13
CA SER A 707 -25.19 19.86 50.31
C SER A 707 -23.94 18.98 50.20
N TRP A 708 -23.28 18.75 51.34
CA TRP A 708 -22.22 17.76 51.47
C TRP A 708 -22.77 16.33 51.60
N GLU A 709 -24.09 16.19 51.69
CA GLU A 709 -24.76 14.91 51.67
C GLU A 709 -24.67 14.28 50.28
N MET A 710 -24.27 13.02 50.24
CA MET A 710 -24.30 12.18 49.05
C MET A 710 -25.32 11.06 49.31
N PRO A 711 -26.64 11.31 49.15
CA PRO A 711 -27.70 10.46 49.71
C PRO A 711 -27.65 9.01 49.21
N ASP A 712 -27.19 8.83 47.97
CA ASP A 712 -27.05 7.53 47.31
C ASP A 712 -25.63 6.96 47.39
N ALA A 713 -24.74 7.53 48.21
CA ALA A 713 -23.36 7.06 48.36
C ALA A 713 -23.35 5.59 48.79
N HIS A 714 -22.52 4.79 48.12
CA HIS A 714 -22.32 3.39 48.44
C HIS A 714 -20.87 3.13 48.85
N PHE A 715 -20.69 2.60 50.06
CA PHE A 715 -19.37 2.22 50.59
C PHE A 715 -19.49 0.82 51.20
N PRO A 716 -19.09 -0.24 50.47
CA PRO A 716 -19.46 -1.61 50.81
C PRO A 716 -18.74 -2.18 52.05
N ASP A 717 -17.60 -1.61 52.44
CA ASP A 717 -16.76 -2.18 53.52
C ASP A 717 -17.15 -1.74 54.94
N ASN A 718 -17.86 -0.62 55.11
CA ASN A 718 -18.25 -0.15 56.44
C ASN A 718 -19.52 0.73 56.41
N ALA A 719 -20.55 0.32 57.17
CA ALA A 719 -21.83 1.01 57.22
C ALA A 719 -21.76 2.41 57.86
N GLN A 720 -20.85 2.64 58.81
CA GLN A 720 -20.66 3.97 59.44
C GLN A 720 -19.98 4.94 58.48
N ILE A 721 -19.02 4.48 57.68
CA ILE A 721 -18.41 5.29 56.61
C ILE A 721 -19.47 5.61 55.54
N GLN A 722 -20.30 4.63 55.16
CA GLN A 722 -21.41 4.88 54.23
C GLN A 722 -22.41 5.91 54.79
N ALA A 723 -22.76 5.80 56.08
CA ALA A 723 -23.65 6.76 56.74
C ALA A 723 -23.03 8.17 56.81
N PHE A 724 -21.72 8.28 57.06
CA PHE A 724 -21.00 9.56 56.97
C PHE A 724 -21.09 10.17 55.57
N LEU A 725 -20.84 9.38 54.51
CA LEU A 725 -20.93 9.87 53.14
C LEU A 725 -22.34 10.40 52.80
N ARG A 726 -23.37 9.76 53.34
CA ARG A 726 -24.76 10.20 53.20
C ARG A 726 -25.15 11.38 54.09
N GLY A 727 -24.39 11.67 55.16
CA GLY A 727 -24.67 12.73 56.12
C GLY A 727 -24.04 14.09 55.76
N PRO A 728 -24.26 15.15 56.56
CA PRO A 728 -23.86 16.52 56.22
C PRO A 728 -22.39 16.84 56.50
N ASN A 729 -21.67 15.96 57.23
CA ASN A 729 -20.31 16.22 57.67
C ASN A 729 -19.31 16.16 56.50
N VAL A 730 -18.31 17.04 56.54
CA VAL A 730 -17.31 17.19 55.45
C VAL A 730 -16.16 16.18 55.60
N SER A 731 -15.74 15.90 56.84
CA SER A 731 -14.74 14.88 57.12
C SER A 731 -15.12 14.01 58.32
N MET A 732 -14.54 12.82 58.39
CA MET A 732 -14.54 11.95 59.57
C MET A 732 -13.18 11.28 59.71
N ASP A 733 -12.78 10.95 60.93
CA ASP A 733 -11.72 9.96 61.16
C ASP A 733 -12.34 8.57 61.37
N THR A 734 -11.54 7.53 61.14
CA THR A 734 -11.96 6.15 61.35
C THR A 734 -11.72 5.64 62.78
N ILE A 735 -11.42 6.52 63.75
CA ILE A 735 -11.14 6.11 65.14
C ILE A 735 -12.43 5.53 65.74
N GLY A 736 -12.35 4.31 66.27
CA GLY A 736 -13.52 3.59 66.79
C GLY A 736 -14.46 3.02 65.70
N VAL A 737 -14.21 3.32 64.42
CA VAL A 737 -14.97 2.81 63.26
C VAL A 737 -14.24 1.66 62.58
N ARG A 738 -12.90 1.73 62.49
CA ARG A 738 -12.03 0.69 61.93
C ARG A 738 -10.70 0.64 62.66
N HIS A 739 -10.27 -0.56 63.03
CA HIS A 739 -8.98 -0.78 63.67
C HIS A 739 -7.86 -1.04 62.64
N PHE A 740 -6.69 -0.43 62.84
CA PHE A 740 -5.51 -0.61 62.00
C PHE A 740 -4.29 -1.07 62.83
N ASN A 741 -3.71 -2.21 62.46
CA ASN A 741 -2.50 -2.78 63.07
C ASN A 741 -1.21 -1.93 62.89
N GLY A 742 -1.30 -0.72 62.32
CA GLY A 742 -0.15 0.12 62.00
C GLY A 742 -0.41 1.11 60.86
N ILE A 743 0.44 2.14 60.74
CA ILE A 743 0.32 3.19 59.70
C ILE A 743 0.43 2.62 58.27
N GLY A 744 1.18 1.53 58.08
CA GLY A 744 1.25 0.81 56.80
C GLY A 744 -0.11 0.19 56.40
N HIS A 745 -0.87 -0.33 57.36
CA HIS A 745 -2.20 -0.89 57.09
C HIS A 745 -3.22 0.21 56.73
N ALA A 746 -3.16 1.36 57.43
CA ALA A 746 -3.97 2.53 57.10
C ALA A 746 -3.67 3.09 55.70
N ARG A 747 -2.38 3.16 55.30
CA ARG A 747 -1.96 3.55 53.95
C ARG A 747 -2.49 2.61 52.87
N ASN A 748 -2.38 1.29 53.09
CA ASN A 748 -2.89 0.31 52.13
C ASN A 748 -4.41 0.40 51.98
N TYR A 749 -5.12 0.66 53.07
CA TYR A 749 -6.57 0.87 53.06
C TYR A 749 -6.95 2.13 52.27
N ALA A 750 -6.30 3.27 52.54
CA ALA A 750 -6.50 4.50 51.78
C ALA A 750 -6.21 4.27 50.27
N ALA A 751 -5.07 3.66 49.94
CA ALA A 751 -4.68 3.38 48.56
C ALA A 751 -5.60 2.37 47.85
N LYS A 752 -6.23 1.45 48.56
CA LYS A 752 -7.26 0.55 48.00
C LYS A 752 -8.50 1.36 47.60
N TRP A 753 -9.07 2.13 48.51
CA TRP A 753 -10.31 2.88 48.28
C TRP A 753 -10.14 4.10 47.36
N MET A 754 -8.92 4.61 47.21
CA MET A 754 -8.59 5.60 46.17
C MET A 754 -8.47 4.98 44.77
N ARG A 755 -8.27 3.65 44.64
CA ARG A 755 -8.24 2.94 43.35
C ARG A 755 -9.61 2.37 42.95
N GLU A 756 -10.47 2.06 43.91
CA GLU A 756 -11.82 1.57 43.64
C GLU A 756 -12.76 2.69 43.14
N LYS A 757 -13.74 2.33 42.30
CA LYS A 757 -14.71 3.29 41.77
C LYS A 757 -15.61 3.79 42.90
N GLN A 758 -15.55 5.10 43.17
CA GLN A 758 -16.43 5.75 44.14
C GLN A 758 -17.83 5.89 43.53
N VAL A 759 -18.80 5.12 44.02
CA VAL A 759 -20.16 5.06 43.48
C VAL A 759 -21.05 6.08 44.17
N ASN A 760 -21.56 7.05 43.39
CA ASN A 760 -22.41 8.15 43.87
C ASN A 760 -21.80 8.94 45.05
N ALA A 761 -20.47 8.98 45.13
CA ALA A 761 -19.74 9.67 46.17
C ALA A 761 -18.45 10.25 45.60
N SER A 762 -17.88 11.25 46.29
CA SER A 762 -16.49 11.64 46.06
C SER A 762 -15.80 11.99 47.36
N PHE A 763 -14.67 11.34 47.65
CA PHE A 763 -13.91 11.53 48.87
C PHE A 763 -12.42 11.22 48.68
N THR A 764 -11.59 11.79 49.53
CA THR A 764 -10.18 11.45 49.71
C THR A 764 -9.98 10.71 51.02
N LEU A 765 -8.94 9.87 51.10
CA LEU A 765 -8.53 9.18 52.32
C LEU A 765 -7.07 9.52 52.64
N GLU A 766 -6.84 10.09 53.82
CA GLU A 766 -5.52 10.48 54.30
C GLU A 766 -5.14 9.66 55.55
N PRO A 767 -4.09 8.82 55.49
CA PRO A 767 -3.69 8.00 56.63
C PRO A 767 -2.87 8.82 57.63
N GLU A 768 -3.26 8.77 58.90
CA GLU A 768 -2.64 9.50 60.01
C GLU A 768 -2.32 8.61 61.21
N GLY A 769 -1.59 9.16 62.19
CA GLY A 769 -1.21 8.48 63.42
C GLY A 769 0.09 7.66 63.32
N ARG A 770 0.43 6.96 64.42
CA ARG A 770 1.64 6.11 64.54
C ARG A 770 1.35 4.87 65.38
N GLY A 771 1.98 3.74 65.02
CA GLY A 771 1.84 2.47 65.75
C GLY A 771 0.38 1.99 65.77
N GLN A 772 -0.10 1.56 66.94
CA GLN A 772 -1.46 1.05 67.16
C GLN A 772 -2.55 2.15 67.12
N ASN A 773 -2.16 3.43 67.06
CA ASN A 773 -3.07 4.57 66.96
C ASN A 773 -3.18 5.10 65.52
N ALA A 774 -2.96 4.25 64.52
CA ALA A 774 -3.13 4.62 63.11
C ALA A 774 -4.61 4.67 62.73
N PHE A 775 -5.01 5.69 61.97
CA PHE A 775 -6.37 5.86 61.47
C PHE A 775 -6.33 6.51 60.08
N VAL A 776 -7.50 6.65 59.45
CA VAL A 776 -7.66 7.31 58.15
C VAL A 776 -8.69 8.42 58.30
N VAL A 777 -8.36 9.61 57.79
CA VAL A 777 -9.29 10.73 57.65
C VAL A 777 -9.95 10.63 56.28
N ILE A 778 -11.27 10.60 56.25
CA ILE A 778 -12.06 10.57 55.02
C ILE A 778 -12.66 11.95 54.83
N THR A 779 -12.32 12.63 53.73
CA THR A 779 -12.79 13.99 53.43
C THR A 779 -13.58 14.00 52.13
N LYS A 780 -14.81 14.51 52.14
CA LYS A 780 -15.64 14.64 50.94
C LYS A 780 -15.07 15.67 49.99
N THR A 781 -15.16 15.44 48.69
CA THR A 781 -14.73 16.40 47.67
C THR A 781 -15.91 16.99 46.90
N ARG A 782 -15.68 18.15 46.26
CA ARG A 782 -16.67 18.80 45.39
C ARG A 782 -16.86 18.10 44.04
N SER A 783 -16.01 17.13 43.66
CA SER A 783 -16.04 16.53 42.33
C SER A 783 -17.37 15.85 42.01
N TRP A 784 -18.00 15.20 42.98
CA TRP A 784 -19.33 14.60 42.81
C TRP A 784 -20.41 15.66 42.53
N LEU A 785 -20.34 16.80 43.23
CA LEU A 785 -21.25 17.92 43.00
C LEU A 785 -21.02 18.56 41.63
N SER A 786 -19.78 18.84 41.25
CA SER A 786 -19.46 19.43 39.94
C SER A 786 -19.97 18.55 38.79
N GLU A 787 -19.82 17.23 38.93
CA GLU A 787 -20.38 16.24 38.00
C GLU A 787 -21.92 16.26 37.99
N ASN A 788 -22.56 16.40 39.16
CA ASN A 788 -24.01 16.50 39.29
C ASN A 788 -24.55 17.80 38.65
N GLN A 789 -23.88 18.93 38.85
CA GLN A 789 -24.22 20.22 38.23
C GLN A 789 -24.05 20.19 36.71
N ARG A 790 -22.97 19.57 36.21
CA ARG A 790 -22.77 19.38 34.77
C ARG A 790 -23.92 18.58 34.16
N LYS A 791 -24.27 17.44 34.76
CA LYS A 791 -25.41 16.61 34.32
C LYS A 791 -26.75 17.34 34.39
N LEU A 792 -26.95 18.22 35.38
CA LEU A 792 -28.16 19.03 35.49
C LEU A 792 -28.32 19.94 34.26
N VAL A 793 -27.25 20.61 33.83
CA VAL A 793 -27.26 21.45 32.62
C VAL A 793 -27.50 20.61 31.37
N GLU A 794 -26.79 19.49 31.22
CA GLU A 794 -26.94 18.57 30.09
C GLU A 794 -28.37 18.02 29.97
N TYR A 795 -28.93 17.48 31.06
CA TYR A 795 -30.29 16.94 31.07
C TYR A 795 -31.35 18.01 30.85
N THR A 796 -31.16 19.22 31.38
CA THR A 796 -32.09 20.34 31.14
C THR A 796 -32.10 20.73 29.66
N ALA A 797 -30.92 20.80 29.03
CA ALA A 797 -30.79 21.07 27.61
C ALA A 797 -31.41 19.96 26.75
N GLU A 798 -31.18 18.69 27.11
CA GLU A 798 -31.74 17.52 26.42
C GLU A 798 -33.27 17.52 26.48
N VAL A 799 -33.88 17.71 27.66
CA VAL A 799 -35.35 17.76 27.82
C VAL A 799 -35.96 18.85 26.94
N LYS A 800 -35.40 20.06 26.96
CA LYS A 800 -35.89 21.17 26.13
C LYS A 800 -35.83 20.82 24.64
N HIS A 801 -34.71 20.27 24.18
CA HIS A 801 -34.56 19.87 22.78
C HIS A 801 -35.56 18.79 22.36
N LEU A 802 -35.78 17.79 23.20
CA LEU A 802 -36.74 16.72 22.92
C LEU A 802 -38.19 17.23 22.94
N GLN A 803 -38.54 18.15 23.85
CA GLN A 803 -39.85 18.78 23.90
C GLN A 803 -40.11 19.66 22.67
N ASP A 804 -39.14 20.47 22.25
CA ASP A 804 -39.27 21.31 21.05
C ASP A 804 -39.50 20.48 19.78
N ARG A 805 -38.94 19.26 19.72
CA ARG A 805 -38.96 18.40 18.53
C ARG A 805 -40.12 17.39 18.52
N TYR A 806 -40.46 16.81 19.67
CA TYR A 806 -41.41 15.70 19.82
C TYR A 806 -42.56 15.97 20.79
N GLY A 807 -42.60 17.14 21.43
CA GLY A 807 -43.68 17.52 22.33
C GLY A 807 -45.01 17.63 21.59
N ALA A 808 -46.06 17.10 22.21
CA ALA A 808 -47.43 17.38 21.83
C ALA A 808 -47.89 18.65 22.56
N GLU A 809 -48.07 19.77 21.87
CA GLU A 809 -48.84 20.88 22.43
C GLU A 809 -50.32 20.69 22.08
N THR A 810 -51.12 20.57 23.14
CA THR A 810 -52.59 20.54 23.16
C THR A 810 -53.25 21.86 22.75
N THR A 811 -52.58 22.72 21.99
CA THR A 811 -53.16 23.98 21.52
C THR A 811 -52.79 24.24 20.07
N GLY A 812 -53.78 24.18 19.20
CA GLY A 812 -53.65 24.45 17.78
C GLY A 812 -53.07 25.84 17.53
N ASN A 813 -51.83 25.88 17.07
CA ASN A 813 -51.36 26.85 16.09
C ASN A 813 -50.02 26.38 15.49
N ALA A 814 -50.00 26.23 14.16
CA ALA A 814 -48.83 25.83 13.41
C ALA A 814 -47.75 26.92 13.49
N ARG A 815 -46.64 26.66 14.20
CA ARG A 815 -45.40 27.42 14.05
C ARG A 815 -44.48 26.73 13.05
N LYS A 816 -44.06 27.48 12.03
CA LYS A 816 -42.98 27.14 11.09
C LYS A 816 -41.73 26.74 11.88
N ARG A 817 -41.31 25.47 11.76
CA ARG A 817 -40.10 24.94 12.41
C ARG A 817 -38.86 25.41 11.63
N ALA A 818 -37.94 26.08 12.31
CA ALA A 818 -36.69 26.56 11.72
C ALA A 818 -35.68 25.41 11.54
N ARG A 819 -34.96 25.39 10.40
CA ARG A 819 -33.70 24.67 10.26
C ARG A 819 -32.71 25.28 11.26
N VAL A 820 -32.24 24.49 12.23
CA VAL A 820 -31.12 24.89 13.10
C VAL A 820 -29.87 24.17 12.57
N ASP A 821 -28.88 24.96 12.21
CA ASP A 821 -27.59 24.55 11.67
C ASP A 821 -26.72 23.90 12.78
N GLN A 822 -26.05 22.79 12.49
CA GLN A 822 -25.39 21.91 13.47
C GLN A 822 -24.00 22.38 13.93
N SER A 823 -23.63 23.65 13.73
CA SER A 823 -22.27 24.14 14.00
C SER A 823 -21.95 24.46 15.47
N HIS A 824 -22.86 24.21 16.42
CA HIS A 824 -22.70 24.62 17.83
C HIS A 824 -22.49 23.45 18.81
N PHE A 825 -21.84 22.38 18.38
CA PHE A 825 -21.28 21.35 19.29
C PHE A 825 -19.81 21.67 19.63
N ILE A 826 -19.58 22.79 20.33
CA ILE A 826 -18.39 23.01 21.17
C ILE A 826 -18.91 23.57 22.50
N PRO A 827 -18.74 22.90 23.64
CA PRO A 827 -19.04 23.51 24.92
C PRO A 827 -17.96 24.56 25.21
N THR A 828 -18.30 25.84 25.00
CA THR A 828 -17.51 26.97 25.52
C THR A 828 -17.62 26.96 27.04
N LEU A 829 -16.65 26.32 27.69
CA LEU A 829 -16.61 26.10 29.13
C LEU A 829 -15.69 27.12 29.80
N ILE A 830 -16.02 28.41 29.70
CA ILE A 830 -15.38 29.47 30.49
C ILE A 830 -16.41 30.57 30.75
N SER A 831 -17.06 30.55 31.93
CA SER A 831 -17.44 31.75 32.72
C SER A 831 -18.48 31.45 33.81
N TYR A 832 -18.33 30.42 34.64
CA TYR A 832 -19.08 30.34 35.92
C TYR A 832 -18.27 29.62 37.01
N LEU A 833 -16.99 29.99 37.13
CA LEU A 833 -16.20 29.76 38.32
C LEU A 833 -15.55 31.09 38.72
N HIS A 834 -16.31 31.90 39.45
CA HIS A 834 -15.80 32.86 40.40
C HIS A 834 -16.62 32.76 41.68
#